data_AF-A0AAU5IGB0-F1
#
_entry.id   AF-A0AAU5IGB0-F1
#
_cell.length_a   1.000
_cell.length_b   1.000
_cell.length_c   1.000
_cell.angle_alpha   90.00
_cell.angle_beta   90.00
_cell.angle_gamma   90.00
#
_symmetry.space_group_name_H-M   'P 1'
#
loop_
_entity.id
_entity.type
_entity.pdbx_description
1 polymer ?
#
loop_
_entity_poly.entity_id
_entity_poly.type
_entity_poly.pdbx_seq_one_letter_code
_entity_poly.pdbx_strand_id
1 'polypeptide(L)'
;MHIRTELPYETTHEDIRIPLPDGTRLYARIWRPVTDEPVPALLEYLPYRLSDWTAPRDWQRHPWYAGHGYASVRVDVRGHGNSEGLPGDEYDAAELADGVAVIHWLAQQEWCSGRVGMFGISWGGFNSLQIAALAPEPLKAIVTVCSTDDRYDNDVHYMGGSVLAVDMHAWAATMLAFVCRPPDPAQVGDAWKDMWLERLEAVDPFIHTWLAHQTRDDYWKHGSVCEDYSAIKANVLAVGGWHDPYRDTVLRLVEHLDPAKVRGLIGPWSHQYPDRGLPPGPGIGFLQETLRWWDQHLKEKDTGVMSEPLLRSWISESHRPATVYETLPGRWVGDTSWPSENVAPVAYALKGGPQTVHSPQQTGVDAGRFFPFGNDADLPPDQRDEDAKSVCFEFPVEDAPIEILGRPWVQLRIRMDVPRGQAVARLCDVAPDGSSTLVTRGVLNLAARHGRDRAQDWPVGATEDVTFELNGIGHTFPPGHRIRLAISSSYWPWIWPQAGSAGFTLDAEGSFVELPVRRHTEDPAIHFEEPEQSQPLGVVYPATLDEQRPERLVIRDVAKGEWRMEVDPRYGGTRVYPDGLEFTEDAVETYTIQESDPLSARTRSDWTVRLHRPEMAWDTLIETRSEISADATHFITSNEVVCKDSGDVVFHRTWEKRIPRTAG
;
A
#
# COMPACT_ATOMS: atom_id res chain seq x y z
N MET A 1 -11.92 -20.00 -6.64
CA MET A 1 -11.49 -20.21 -5.24
C MET A 1 -12.12 -21.48 -4.69
N HIS A 2 -11.29 -22.42 -4.24
CA HIS A 2 -11.67 -23.72 -3.70
C HIS A 2 -11.52 -23.72 -2.18
N ILE A 3 -12.59 -24.07 -1.45
CA ILE A 3 -12.51 -24.26 0.01
C ILE A 3 -12.04 -25.68 0.28
N ARG A 4 -10.87 -25.83 0.88
CA ARG A 4 -10.26 -27.12 1.17
C ARG A 4 -10.71 -27.61 2.53
N THR A 5 -11.40 -28.76 2.54
CA THR A 5 -11.92 -29.40 3.76
C THR A 5 -11.08 -30.59 4.22
N GLU A 6 -10.22 -31.11 3.34
CA GLU A 6 -9.30 -32.22 3.63
C GLU A 6 -7.87 -31.71 3.54
N LEU A 7 -7.20 -31.67 4.70
CA LEU A 7 -5.82 -31.25 4.86
C LEU A 7 -4.96 -32.42 5.38
N PRO A 8 -3.64 -32.44 5.10
CA PRO A 8 -2.75 -33.51 5.56
C PRO A 8 -2.74 -33.74 7.08
N TYR A 9 -2.97 -32.68 7.86
CA TYR A 9 -3.09 -32.74 9.32
C TYR A 9 -4.42 -32.15 9.79
N GLU A 10 -4.99 -32.72 10.84
CA GLU A 10 -5.97 -32.02 11.67
C GLU A 10 -5.30 -30.81 12.33
N THR A 11 -6.07 -29.75 12.59
CA THR A 11 -5.54 -28.51 13.18
C THR A 11 -6.25 -28.14 14.46
N THR A 12 -5.50 -27.55 15.39
CA THR A 12 -6.01 -26.93 16.62
C THR A 12 -5.54 -25.49 16.69
N HIS A 13 -6.16 -24.68 17.54
CA HIS A 13 -5.66 -23.35 17.84
C HIS A 13 -5.83 -22.99 19.31
N GLU A 14 -4.98 -22.08 19.78
CA GLU A 14 -5.03 -21.54 21.14
C GLU A 14 -4.61 -20.07 21.15
N ASP A 15 -5.19 -19.32 22.08
CA ASP A 15 -4.83 -17.93 22.36
C ASP A 15 -3.89 -17.87 23.56
N ILE A 16 -2.77 -17.18 23.42
CA ILE A 16 -1.71 -17.12 24.43
C ILE A 16 -1.21 -15.70 24.66
N ARG A 17 -0.33 -15.57 25.65
CA ARG A 17 0.40 -14.35 26.00
C ARG A 17 1.90 -14.60 25.85
N ILE A 18 2.51 -14.02 24.82
CA ILE A 18 3.96 -14.11 24.59
C ILE A 18 4.66 -13.07 25.47
N PRO A 19 5.49 -13.48 26.44
CA PRO A 19 6.23 -12.54 27.28
C PRO A 19 7.43 -11.97 26.50
N LEU A 20 7.57 -10.65 26.55
CA LEU A 20 8.72 -9.93 26.03
C LEU A 20 9.79 -9.72 27.13
N PRO A 21 11.04 -9.39 26.77
CA PRO A 21 12.13 -9.19 27.73
C PRO A 21 11.87 -8.10 28.77
N ASP A 22 11.05 -7.09 28.44
CA ASP A 22 10.68 -5.99 29.33
C ASP A 22 9.50 -6.33 30.27
N GLY A 23 8.94 -7.53 30.15
CA GLY A 23 7.78 -8.01 30.92
C GLY A 23 6.43 -7.78 30.27
N THR A 24 6.36 -7.01 29.16
CA THR A 24 5.13 -6.80 28.39
C THR A 24 4.67 -8.10 27.75
N ARG A 25 3.35 -8.33 27.70
CA ARG A 25 2.80 -9.55 27.11
C ARG A 25 2.00 -9.26 25.84
N LEU A 26 2.46 -9.81 24.73
CA LEU A 26 1.74 -9.72 23.46
C LEU A 26 0.69 -10.82 23.36
N TYR A 27 -0.49 -10.47 22.87
CA TYR A 27 -1.55 -11.41 22.58
C TYR A 27 -1.29 -12.08 21.22
N ALA A 28 -1.44 -13.40 21.20
CA ALA A 28 -1.20 -14.19 20.00
C ALA A 28 -2.20 -15.33 19.89
N ARG A 29 -2.52 -15.71 18.66
CA ARG A 29 -3.18 -16.99 18.35
C ARG A 29 -2.23 -17.87 17.57
N ILE A 30 -2.15 -19.14 17.97
CA ILE A 30 -1.30 -20.14 17.32
C ILE A 30 -2.22 -21.23 16.78
N TRP A 31 -2.21 -21.42 15.46
CA TRP A 31 -2.79 -22.59 14.81
C TRP A 31 -1.71 -23.64 14.59
N ARG A 32 -1.93 -24.87 15.06
CA ARG A 32 -0.94 -25.96 15.00
C ARG A 32 -1.50 -27.22 14.33
N PRO A 33 -0.67 -27.97 13.58
CA PRO A 33 -1.00 -29.34 13.20
C PRO A 33 -1.06 -30.24 14.43
N VAL A 34 -1.98 -31.20 14.45
CA VAL A 34 -1.99 -32.29 15.42
C VAL A 34 -0.91 -33.30 15.01
N THR A 35 0.24 -33.23 15.66
CA THR A 35 1.42 -34.10 15.43
C THR A 35 2.32 -34.09 16.67
N ASP A 36 3.11 -35.15 16.86
CA ASP A 36 4.12 -35.25 17.93
C ASP A 36 5.48 -34.66 17.51
N GLU A 37 5.67 -34.37 16.23
CA GLU A 37 6.93 -33.85 15.67
C GLU A 37 6.96 -32.30 15.70
N PRO A 38 8.09 -31.68 16.12
CA PRO A 38 8.25 -30.23 16.01
C PRO A 38 8.17 -29.73 14.56
N VAL A 39 7.45 -28.63 14.33
CA VAL A 39 7.22 -28.05 12.99
C VAL A 39 7.78 -26.63 12.89
N PRO A 40 8.09 -26.11 11.69
CA PRO A 40 8.45 -24.70 11.55
C PRO A 40 7.29 -23.76 11.90
N ALA A 41 7.61 -22.56 12.37
CA ALA A 41 6.63 -21.53 12.68
C ALA A 41 6.53 -20.48 11.56
N LEU A 42 5.34 -19.96 11.28
CA LEU A 42 5.09 -18.85 10.36
C LEU A 42 4.46 -17.69 11.15
N LEU A 43 5.13 -16.55 11.21
CA LEU A 43 4.69 -15.37 11.95
C LEU A 43 4.03 -14.34 11.03
N GLU A 44 2.86 -13.84 11.43
CA GLU A 44 2.27 -12.59 10.93
C GLU A 44 2.07 -11.63 12.12
N TYR A 45 2.67 -10.45 12.05
CA TYR A 45 2.74 -9.47 13.13
C TYR A 45 2.15 -8.13 12.68
N LEU A 46 1.05 -7.68 13.29
CA LEU A 46 0.31 -6.50 12.82
C LEU A 46 -0.35 -5.71 13.96
N PRO A 47 -0.59 -4.40 13.76
CA PRO A 47 -1.41 -3.57 14.65
C PRO A 47 -2.93 -3.74 14.38
N TYR A 48 -3.29 -4.54 13.38
CA TYR A 48 -4.68 -4.83 13.03
C TYR A 48 -5.19 -5.98 13.89
N ARG A 49 -6.25 -5.73 14.66
CA ARG A 49 -6.70 -6.61 15.75
C ARG A 49 -7.05 -8.01 15.28
N LEU A 50 -6.40 -9.01 15.86
CA LEU A 50 -6.60 -10.45 15.62
C LEU A 50 -8.06 -10.90 15.79
N SER A 51 -8.75 -10.38 16.82
CA SER A 51 -10.05 -10.92 17.25
C SER A 51 -11.25 -10.34 16.50
N ASP A 52 -11.06 -9.34 15.65
CA ASP A 52 -12.14 -8.74 14.87
C ASP A 52 -11.75 -8.54 13.40
N TRP A 53 -11.27 -7.36 13.02
CA TRP A 53 -11.17 -6.90 11.63
C TRP A 53 -10.37 -7.84 10.73
N THR A 54 -9.25 -8.41 11.19
CA THR A 54 -8.49 -9.41 10.40
C THR A 54 -8.96 -10.85 10.60
N ALA A 55 -9.81 -11.13 11.60
CA ALA A 55 -10.19 -12.49 11.97
C ALA A 55 -10.74 -13.33 10.79
N PRO A 56 -11.61 -12.81 9.89
CA PRO A 56 -12.12 -13.61 8.77
C PRO A 56 -11.01 -14.07 7.82
N ARG A 57 -10.10 -13.15 7.47
CA ARG A 57 -8.94 -13.40 6.62
C ARG A 57 -7.98 -14.39 7.27
N ASP A 58 -7.73 -14.20 8.56
CA ASP A 58 -6.80 -15.01 9.35
C ASP A 58 -7.29 -16.47 9.41
N TRP A 59 -8.60 -16.67 9.55
CA TRP A 59 -9.24 -18.00 9.58
C TRP A 59 -9.19 -18.76 8.26
N GLN A 60 -9.05 -18.06 7.14
CA GLN A 60 -8.93 -18.69 5.82
C GLN A 60 -7.49 -19.16 5.54
N ARG A 61 -6.50 -18.54 6.19
CA ARG A 61 -5.07 -18.70 5.86
C ARG A 61 -4.29 -19.48 6.92
N HIS A 62 -4.37 -19.12 8.19
CA HIS A 62 -3.57 -19.77 9.23
C HIS A 62 -3.92 -21.25 9.43
N PRO A 63 -5.21 -21.67 9.46
CA PRO A 63 -5.56 -23.09 9.50
C PRO A 63 -5.07 -23.86 8.27
N TRP A 64 -5.01 -23.21 7.11
CA TRP A 64 -4.54 -23.85 5.88
C TRP A 64 -3.05 -24.19 6.00
N TYR A 65 -2.22 -23.26 6.47
CA TYR A 65 -0.81 -23.55 6.73
C TYR A 65 -0.62 -24.58 7.85
N ALA A 66 -1.43 -24.50 8.91
CA ALA A 66 -1.42 -25.49 9.98
C ALA A 66 -1.69 -26.90 9.47
N GLY A 67 -2.69 -27.07 8.61
CA GLY A 67 -3.01 -28.35 7.99
C GLY A 67 -1.92 -28.89 7.06
N HIS A 68 -0.96 -28.06 6.64
CA HIS A 68 0.21 -28.44 5.85
C HIS A 68 1.50 -28.58 6.69
N GLY A 69 1.37 -28.69 8.01
CA GLY A 69 2.48 -29.02 8.91
C GLY A 69 3.34 -27.81 9.28
N TYR A 70 2.71 -26.67 9.62
CA TYR A 70 3.35 -25.46 10.13
C TYR A 70 2.63 -24.95 11.38
N ALA A 71 3.33 -24.43 12.37
CA ALA A 71 2.68 -23.61 13.40
C ALA A 71 2.46 -22.20 12.83
N SER A 72 1.23 -21.85 12.46
CA SER A 72 0.93 -20.52 11.94
C SER A 72 0.51 -19.60 13.09
N VAL A 73 1.17 -18.46 13.24
CA VAL A 73 1.08 -17.60 14.43
C VAL A 73 0.75 -16.19 14.03
N ARG A 74 -0.28 -15.63 14.67
CA ARG A 74 -0.71 -14.26 14.48
C ARG A 74 -0.59 -13.50 15.80
N VAL A 75 0.09 -12.36 15.77
CA VAL A 75 0.41 -11.57 16.97
C VAL A 75 -0.08 -10.13 16.79
N ASP A 76 -0.81 -9.63 17.78
CA ASP A 76 -1.15 -8.21 17.89
C ASP A 76 0.10 -7.44 18.35
N VAL A 77 0.48 -6.37 17.65
CA VAL A 77 1.58 -5.47 18.05
C VAL A 77 1.32 -4.87 19.43
N ARG A 78 2.39 -4.51 20.15
CA ARG A 78 2.32 -3.78 21.43
C ARG A 78 1.32 -2.62 21.36
N GLY A 79 0.51 -2.47 22.40
CA GLY A 79 -0.49 -1.39 22.49
C GLY A 79 -1.70 -1.56 21.57
N HIS A 80 -1.76 -2.61 20.75
CA HIS A 80 -2.84 -2.87 19.81
C HIS A 80 -3.60 -4.14 20.18
N GLY A 81 -4.86 -4.21 19.75
CA GLY A 81 -5.74 -5.34 20.05
C GLY A 81 -5.73 -5.67 21.53
N ASN A 82 -5.47 -6.93 21.84
CA ASN A 82 -5.45 -7.40 23.22
C ASN A 82 -4.04 -7.41 23.84
N SER A 83 -2.97 -7.13 23.08
CA SER A 83 -1.59 -7.05 23.58
C SER A 83 -1.43 -5.96 24.63
N GLU A 84 -0.56 -6.14 25.62
CA GLU A 84 -0.24 -5.11 26.61
C GLU A 84 0.60 -3.95 26.02
N GLY A 85 0.89 -2.94 26.85
CA GLY A 85 1.73 -1.80 26.49
C GLY A 85 0.97 -0.65 25.81
N LEU A 86 1.75 0.30 25.32
CA LEU A 86 1.27 1.53 24.68
C LEU A 86 1.59 1.51 23.19
N PRO A 87 0.74 2.11 22.34
CA PRO A 87 1.03 2.25 20.91
C PRO A 87 2.23 3.17 20.70
N GLY A 88 3.07 2.82 19.72
CA GLY A 88 4.23 3.59 19.28
C GLY A 88 4.00 4.34 17.98
N ASP A 89 5.09 4.79 17.36
CA ASP A 89 5.05 5.33 16.00
C ASP A 89 5.07 4.21 14.94
N GLU A 90 4.74 4.55 13.70
CA GLU A 90 4.71 3.62 12.58
C GLU A 90 6.07 2.92 12.37
N TYR A 91 6.10 1.59 12.56
CA TYR A 91 7.30 0.73 12.48
C TYR A 91 8.49 1.24 13.31
N ASP A 92 8.23 1.70 14.53
CA ASP A 92 9.29 2.19 15.40
C ASP A 92 10.26 1.08 15.85
N ALA A 93 11.40 1.50 16.39
CA ALA A 93 12.44 0.59 16.85
C ALA A 93 11.94 -0.40 17.92
N ALA A 94 10.92 -0.04 18.70
CA ALA A 94 10.37 -0.92 19.74
C ALA A 94 9.50 -2.02 19.13
N GLU A 95 8.64 -1.70 18.16
CA GLU A 95 7.86 -2.69 17.40
C GLU A 95 8.79 -3.71 16.72
N LEU A 96 9.84 -3.23 16.04
CA LEU A 96 10.77 -4.13 15.34
C LEU A 96 11.56 -5.02 16.31
N ALA A 97 11.97 -4.49 17.46
CA ALA A 97 12.64 -5.26 18.50
C ALA A 97 11.71 -6.30 19.14
N ASP A 98 10.44 -5.96 19.36
CA ASP A 98 9.43 -6.89 19.84
C ASP A 98 9.21 -8.03 18.85
N GLY A 99 9.14 -7.72 17.54
CA GLY A 99 9.05 -8.73 16.48
C GLY A 99 10.25 -9.70 16.48
N VAL A 100 11.47 -9.19 16.66
CA VAL A 100 12.68 -10.02 16.85
C VAL A 100 12.57 -10.91 18.09
N ALA A 101 12.09 -10.37 19.21
CA ALA A 101 11.90 -11.13 20.44
C ALA A 101 10.86 -12.25 20.27
N VAL A 102 9.75 -11.99 19.56
CA VAL A 102 8.74 -13.00 19.21
C VAL A 102 9.34 -14.12 18.37
N ILE A 103 10.17 -13.80 17.36
CA ILE A 103 10.85 -14.82 16.53
C ILE A 103 11.74 -15.73 17.40
N HIS A 104 12.52 -15.15 18.32
CA HIS A 104 13.35 -15.94 19.24
C HIS A 104 12.51 -16.77 20.21
N TRP A 105 11.41 -16.23 20.72
CA TRP A 105 10.49 -16.97 21.59
C TRP A 105 9.88 -18.17 20.83
N LEU A 106 9.40 -17.97 19.61
CA LEU A 106 8.83 -19.03 18.77
C LEU A 106 9.84 -20.15 18.53
N ALA A 107 11.08 -19.82 18.22
CA ALA A 107 12.13 -20.80 17.95
C ALA A 107 12.51 -21.66 19.18
N GLN A 108 12.15 -21.24 20.39
CA GLN A 108 12.45 -21.96 21.63
C GLN A 108 11.31 -22.89 22.11
N GLN A 109 10.14 -22.85 21.47
CA GLN A 109 9.02 -23.67 21.87
C GLN A 109 9.25 -25.15 21.51
N GLU A 110 8.84 -26.08 22.37
CA GLU A 110 9.07 -27.53 22.16
C GLU A 110 8.41 -28.06 20.88
N TRP A 111 7.31 -27.45 20.45
CA TRP A 111 6.61 -27.79 19.20
C TRP A 111 7.22 -27.12 17.96
N CYS A 112 8.21 -26.23 18.12
CA CYS A 112 8.85 -25.54 17.02
C CYS A 112 10.16 -26.24 16.63
N SER A 113 10.40 -26.41 15.33
CA SER A 113 11.66 -26.94 14.80
C SER A 113 12.87 -26.01 14.98
N GLY A 114 12.68 -24.83 15.58
CA GLY A 114 13.68 -23.76 15.67
C GLY A 114 13.79 -22.89 14.41
N ARG A 115 13.02 -23.18 13.36
CA ARG A 115 13.00 -22.42 12.09
C ARG A 115 11.72 -21.61 11.99
N VAL A 116 11.88 -20.31 11.75
CA VAL A 116 10.77 -19.36 11.65
C VAL A 116 10.75 -18.75 10.26
N GLY A 117 9.56 -18.66 9.68
CA GLY A 117 9.26 -17.78 8.55
C GLY A 117 8.38 -16.62 8.98
N MET A 118 8.39 -15.53 8.23
CA MET A 118 7.51 -14.38 8.48
C MET A 118 6.82 -13.94 7.20
N PHE A 119 5.55 -13.54 7.28
CA PHE A 119 4.82 -13.07 6.12
C PHE A 119 3.79 -12.01 6.48
N GLY A 120 3.35 -11.28 5.48
CA GLY A 120 2.22 -10.38 5.60
C GLY A 120 2.02 -9.55 4.33
N ILE A 121 0.92 -8.81 4.33
CA ILE A 121 0.60 -7.80 3.33
C ILE A 121 0.65 -6.42 3.95
N SER A 122 1.04 -5.40 3.17
CA SER A 122 1.08 -4.02 3.65
C SER A 122 1.97 -3.95 4.89
N TRP A 123 1.50 -3.46 6.03
CA TRP A 123 2.26 -3.46 7.29
C TRP A 123 2.99 -4.74 7.63
N GLY A 124 2.36 -5.89 7.44
CA GLY A 124 3.00 -7.19 7.70
C GLY A 124 4.08 -7.55 6.69
N GLY A 125 3.95 -7.04 5.46
CA GLY A 125 5.01 -7.12 4.46
C GLY A 125 6.19 -6.22 4.84
N PHE A 126 5.91 -4.95 5.15
CA PHE A 126 6.90 -3.95 5.54
C PHE A 126 7.71 -4.41 6.74
N ASN A 127 7.04 -4.77 7.84
CA ASN A 127 7.75 -5.15 9.06
C ASN A 127 8.44 -6.52 8.92
N SER A 128 7.95 -7.44 8.06
CA SER A 128 8.69 -8.67 7.75
C SER A 128 10.01 -8.38 7.06
N LEU A 129 10.03 -7.40 6.15
CA LEU A 129 11.21 -6.99 5.43
C LEU A 129 12.21 -6.25 6.33
N GLN A 130 11.70 -5.33 7.17
CA GLN A 130 12.49 -4.58 8.16
C GLN A 130 13.11 -5.52 9.22
N ILE A 131 12.32 -6.44 9.79
CA ILE A 131 12.81 -7.42 10.77
C ILE A 131 13.80 -8.39 10.11
N ALA A 132 13.62 -8.76 8.84
CA ALA A 132 14.60 -9.58 8.13
C ALA A 132 15.96 -8.86 7.95
N ALA A 133 15.98 -7.53 7.86
CA ALA A 133 17.20 -6.74 7.86
C ALA A 133 17.88 -6.67 9.24
N LEU A 134 17.12 -6.83 10.34
CA LEU A 134 17.69 -7.04 11.68
C LEU A 134 18.30 -8.44 11.88
N ALA A 135 18.10 -9.33 10.90
CA ALA A 135 18.74 -10.64 10.79
C ALA A 135 18.67 -11.54 12.04
N PRO A 136 17.50 -11.72 12.69
CA PRO A 136 17.37 -12.69 13.78
C PRO A 136 17.68 -14.09 13.26
N GLU A 137 18.60 -14.80 13.93
CA GLU A 137 19.12 -16.08 13.44
C GLU A 137 18.02 -17.10 13.10
N PRO A 138 16.93 -17.27 13.89
CA PRO A 138 15.90 -18.25 13.58
C PRO A 138 15.06 -17.95 12.32
N LEU A 139 15.07 -16.71 11.82
CA LEU A 139 14.30 -16.30 10.64
C LEU A 139 14.99 -16.75 9.35
N LYS A 140 14.43 -17.75 8.67
CA LYS A 140 15.08 -18.37 7.49
C LYS A 140 14.49 -17.90 6.16
N ALA A 141 13.23 -17.47 6.14
CA ALA A 141 12.56 -16.99 4.94
C ALA A 141 11.42 -16.01 5.26
N ILE A 142 11.15 -15.09 4.34
CA ILE A 142 9.97 -14.22 4.38
C ILE A 142 9.17 -14.28 3.08
N VAL A 143 7.89 -13.93 3.16
CA VAL A 143 7.03 -13.59 2.03
C VAL A 143 6.49 -12.19 2.28
N THR A 144 7.00 -11.21 1.52
CA THR A 144 6.59 -9.81 1.65
C THR A 144 5.64 -9.45 0.52
N VAL A 145 4.39 -9.09 0.86
CA VAL A 145 3.32 -8.83 -0.11
C VAL A 145 2.93 -7.35 -0.07
N CYS A 146 2.89 -6.69 -1.24
CA CYS A 146 2.53 -5.28 -1.38
C CYS A 146 3.20 -4.42 -0.29
N SER A 147 4.53 -4.45 -0.25
CA SER A 147 5.34 -3.76 0.76
C SER A 147 6.26 -2.72 0.14
N THR A 148 6.68 -1.71 0.90
CA THR A 148 7.76 -0.80 0.45
C THR A 148 9.14 -1.19 0.99
N ASP A 149 10.18 -0.88 0.23
CA ASP A 149 11.57 -0.83 0.70
C ASP A 149 12.06 0.60 1.00
N ASP A 150 11.29 1.64 0.63
CA ASP A 150 11.56 3.05 0.91
C ASP A 150 10.31 3.75 1.47
N ARG A 151 10.32 4.04 2.77
CA ARG A 151 9.18 4.63 3.50
C ARG A 151 8.84 6.07 3.09
N TYR A 152 9.76 6.75 2.39
CA TYR A 152 9.53 8.13 1.95
C TYR A 152 8.85 8.20 0.58
N ASP A 153 9.53 7.75 -0.48
CA ASP A 153 9.16 8.06 -1.87
C ASP A 153 8.33 6.97 -2.57
N ASN A 154 8.06 5.88 -1.87
CA ASN A 154 7.28 4.74 -2.35
C ASN A 154 6.35 4.24 -1.23
N ASP A 155 5.77 5.18 -0.48
CA ASP A 155 4.81 4.92 0.56
C ASP A 155 3.63 5.91 0.50
N VAL A 156 2.68 5.80 1.42
CA VAL A 156 1.53 6.70 1.58
C VAL A 156 1.89 8.15 1.90
N HIS A 157 3.16 8.45 2.12
CA HIS A 157 3.62 9.72 2.68
C HIS A 157 3.98 10.72 1.57
N TYR A 158 4.97 10.37 0.74
CA TYR A 158 5.52 11.24 -0.28
C TYR A 158 5.67 10.50 -1.61
N MET A 159 5.53 11.25 -2.71
CA MET A 159 5.79 10.76 -4.05
C MET A 159 6.58 11.81 -4.83
N GLY A 160 7.80 11.47 -5.22
CA GLY A 160 8.73 12.41 -5.87
C GLY A 160 9.11 13.59 -4.98
N GLY A 161 9.05 13.44 -3.65
CA GLY A 161 9.20 14.54 -2.68
C GLY A 161 7.99 15.48 -2.55
N SER A 162 6.85 15.19 -3.19
CA SER A 162 5.59 15.89 -2.92
C SER A 162 4.78 15.16 -1.87
N VAL A 163 4.02 15.89 -1.04
CA VAL A 163 3.06 15.32 -0.10
C VAL A 163 1.95 14.59 -0.88
N LEU A 164 1.72 13.31 -0.54
CA LEU A 164 0.62 12.52 -1.11
C LEU A 164 -0.69 12.88 -0.41
N ALA A 165 -1.45 13.80 -0.98
CA ALA A 165 -2.69 14.32 -0.39
C ALA A 165 -3.78 13.26 -0.21
N VAL A 166 -3.93 12.33 -1.17
CA VAL A 166 -5.05 11.37 -1.16
C VAL A 166 -4.95 10.38 0.00
N ASP A 167 -3.80 9.71 0.17
CA ASP A 167 -3.72 8.59 1.12
C ASP A 167 -2.85 8.86 2.36
N MET A 168 -1.98 9.88 2.38
CA MET A 168 -1.27 10.23 3.63
C MET A 168 -2.25 10.62 4.74
N HIS A 169 -3.25 11.43 4.40
CA HIS A 169 -4.27 11.85 5.36
C HIS A 169 -5.23 10.73 5.70
N ALA A 170 -5.78 10.06 4.69
CA ALA A 170 -6.74 8.98 4.87
C ALA A 170 -6.15 7.83 5.70
N TRP A 171 -4.88 7.47 5.45
CA TRP A 171 -4.19 6.44 6.22
C TRP A 171 -3.93 6.87 7.67
N ALA A 172 -3.45 8.11 7.89
CA ALA A 172 -3.28 8.63 9.25
C ALA A 172 -4.59 8.61 10.05
N ALA A 173 -5.71 8.98 9.41
CA ALA A 173 -7.02 8.98 10.04
C ALA A 173 -7.53 7.55 10.33
N THR A 174 -7.31 6.62 9.40
CA THR A 174 -7.59 5.19 9.58
C THR A 174 -6.84 4.64 10.79
N MET A 175 -5.53 4.91 10.88
CA MET A 175 -4.71 4.46 12.00
C MET A 175 -5.12 5.11 13.33
N LEU A 176 -5.52 6.39 13.32
CA LEU A 176 -6.06 7.06 14.50
C LEU A 176 -7.35 6.37 15.01
N ALA A 177 -8.29 6.06 14.11
CA ALA A 177 -9.50 5.32 14.47
C ALA A 177 -9.17 3.91 14.99
N PHE A 178 -8.21 3.24 14.35
CA PHE A 178 -7.84 1.86 14.67
C PHE A 178 -7.15 1.72 16.03
N VAL A 179 -6.21 2.62 16.36
CA VAL A 179 -5.46 2.60 17.61
C VAL A 179 -6.33 2.97 18.83
N CYS A 180 -7.40 3.76 18.61
CA CYS A 180 -8.31 4.17 19.67
C CYS A 180 -9.31 3.09 20.12
N ARG A 181 -9.28 1.89 19.52
CA ARG A 181 -10.19 0.79 19.88
C ARG A 181 -9.78 0.14 21.22
N PRO A 182 -10.75 -0.15 22.13
CA PRO A 182 -10.47 -0.80 23.42
C PRO A 182 -10.02 -2.26 23.26
N PRO A 183 -9.15 -2.80 24.14
CA PRO A 183 -8.96 -4.24 24.24
C PRO A 183 -10.28 -4.95 24.60
N ASP A 184 -10.43 -6.20 24.17
CA ASP A 184 -11.65 -6.98 24.41
C ASP A 184 -11.71 -7.45 25.89
N PRO A 185 -12.76 -7.09 26.66
CA PRO A 185 -12.92 -7.52 28.04
C PRO A 185 -13.00 -9.05 28.21
N ALA A 186 -13.41 -9.81 27.19
CA ALA A 186 -13.36 -11.27 27.23
C ALA A 186 -11.92 -11.81 27.28
N GLN A 187 -10.94 -11.01 26.84
CA GLN A 187 -9.53 -11.40 26.74
C GLN A 187 -8.64 -10.79 27.83
N VAL A 188 -9.00 -9.61 28.37
CA VAL A 188 -8.19 -8.92 29.40
C VAL A 188 -8.94 -8.71 30.73
N GLY A 189 -10.21 -9.12 30.82
CA GLY A 189 -11.01 -8.99 32.04
C GLY A 189 -11.24 -7.53 32.45
N ASP A 190 -11.41 -7.29 33.74
CA ASP A 190 -11.76 -5.97 34.30
C ASP A 190 -10.71 -4.87 34.02
N ALA A 191 -9.49 -5.24 33.63
CA ALA A 191 -8.43 -4.30 33.28
C ALA A 191 -8.66 -3.58 31.94
N TRP A 192 -9.62 -4.04 31.11
CA TRP A 192 -9.82 -3.53 29.75
C TRP A 192 -9.97 -2.01 29.69
N LYS A 193 -10.71 -1.42 30.65
CA LYS A 193 -11.03 0.00 30.65
C LYS A 193 -9.84 0.85 31.06
N ASP A 194 -9.09 0.44 32.07
CA ASP A 194 -7.88 1.13 32.51
C ASP A 194 -6.82 1.09 31.40
N MET A 195 -6.62 -0.09 30.78
CA MET A 195 -5.74 -0.25 29.63
C MET A 195 -6.16 0.64 28.45
N TRP A 196 -7.46 0.75 28.19
CA TRP A 196 -7.98 1.59 27.11
C TRP A 196 -7.68 3.07 27.35
N LEU A 197 -8.03 3.59 28.53
CA LEU A 197 -7.82 4.99 28.87
C LEU A 197 -6.32 5.35 28.88
N GLU A 198 -5.46 4.47 29.40
CA GLU A 198 -4.01 4.67 29.38
C GLU A 198 -3.46 4.80 27.95
N ARG A 199 -3.95 3.98 27.02
CA ARG A 199 -3.58 4.08 25.60
C ARG A 199 -4.07 5.35 24.95
N LEU A 200 -5.33 5.71 25.16
CA LEU A 200 -5.91 6.94 24.60
C LEU A 200 -5.14 8.19 25.05
N GLU A 201 -4.64 8.19 26.29
CA GLU A 201 -3.77 9.23 26.81
C GLU A 201 -2.41 9.31 26.08
N ALA A 202 -1.88 8.19 25.59
CA ALA A 202 -0.58 8.08 24.93
C ALA A 202 -0.61 8.32 23.41
N VAL A 203 -1.77 8.23 22.76
CA VAL A 203 -1.90 8.40 21.29
C VAL A 203 -1.50 9.82 20.85
N ASP A 204 -0.70 9.92 19.77
CA ASP A 204 -0.53 11.14 18.95
C ASP A 204 -0.85 10.79 17.48
N PRO A 205 -1.63 11.61 16.76
CA PRO A 205 -1.90 11.37 15.34
C PRO A 205 -0.62 11.37 14.49
N PHE A 206 -0.40 10.29 13.74
CA PHE A 206 0.78 10.12 12.88
C PHE A 206 0.99 11.25 11.88
N ILE A 207 -0.10 11.87 11.39
CA ILE A 207 -0.03 12.98 10.43
C ILE A 207 0.85 14.14 10.92
N HIS A 208 0.94 14.33 12.23
CA HIS A 208 1.79 15.36 12.82
C HIS A 208 3.28 15.08 12.60
N THR A 209 3.71 13.84 12.83
CA THR A 209 5.09 13.40 12.63
C THR A 209 5.42 13.41 11.16
N TRP A 210 4.57 12.80 10.33
CA TRP A 210 4.83 12.68 8.91
C TRP A 210 4.97 14.04 8.22
N LEU A 211 4.07 15.01 8.49
CA LEU A 211 4.20 16.37 7.95
C LEU A 211 5.36 17.17 8.53
N ALA A 212 5.91 16.80 9.69
CA ALA A 212 7.12 17.42 10.23
C ALA A 212 8.38 16.98 9.47
N HIS A 213 8.36 15.80 8.86
CA HIS A 213 9.46 15.19 8.13
C HIS A 213 9.26 15.27 6.59
N GLN A 214 9.15 16.48 6.03
CA GLN A 214 8.88 16.68 4.60
C GLN A 214 10.01 16.32 3.63
N THR A 215 11.19 15.98 4.14
CA THR A 215 12.34 15.50 3.34
C THR A 215 12.76 14.13 3.85
N ARG A 216 13.44 13.34 3.01
CA ARG A 216 13.97 12.01 3.33
C ARG A 216 15.17 12.06 4.30
N ASP A 217 14.89 12.47 5.53
CA ASP A 217 15.83 12.53 6.65
C ASP A 217 15.92 11.19 7.41
N ASP A 218 16.56 11.20 8.58
CA ASP A 218 16.83 9.99 9.35
C ASP A 218 15.57 9.29 9.87
N TYR A 219 14.44 10.01 9.98
CA TYR A 219 13.16 9.42 10.34
C TYR A 219 12.73 8.35 9.31
N TRP A 220 12.75 8.72 8.03
CA TRP A 220 12.35 7.81 6.95
C TRP A 220 13.37 6.71 6.69
N LYS A 221 14.66 7.01 6.85
CA LYS A 221 15.73 6.02 6.65
C LYS A 221 15.68 4.86 7.64
N HIS A 222 15.24 5.11 8.88
CA HIS A 222 15.22 4.11 9.96
C HIS A 222 14.48 2.81 9.59
N GLY A 223 13.39 2.91 8.82
CA GLY A 223 12.58 1.77 8.40
C GLY A 223 12.66 1.45 6.90
N SER A 224 13.61 2.02 6.17
CA SER A 224 13.77 1.80 4.73
C SER A 224 14.88 0.79 4.47
N VAL A 225 14.55 -0.41 3.99
CA VAL A 225 15.57 -1.46 3.77
C VAL A 225 16.46 -1.19 2.56
N CYS A 226 16.06 -0.26 1.69
CA CYS A 226 16.89 0.18 0.57
C CYS A 226 18.20 0.88 1.01
N GLU A 227 18.35 1.21 2.30
CA GLU A 227 19.61 1.70 2.86
C GLU A 227 20.71 0.64 2.85
N ASP A 228 20.36 -0.63 3.09
CA ASP A 228 21.29 -1.77 3.05
C ASP A 228 20.56 -3.10 2.82
N TYR A 229 20.34 -3.46 1.56
CA TYR A 229 19.77 -4.76 1.21
C TYR A 229 20.62 -5.94 1.70
N SER A 230 21.93 -5.76 1.91
CA SER A 230 22.82 -6.83 2.34
C SER A 230 22.60 -7.25 3.80
N ALA A 231 21.92 -6.41 4.60
CA ALA A 231 21.52 -6.72 5.96
C ALA A 231 20.53 -7.90 6.01
N ILE A 232 19.71 -8.08 4.97
CA ILE A 232 18.73 -9.16 4.87
C ILE A 232 19.45 -10.51 4.71
N LYS A 233 19.30 -11.40 5.71
CA LYS A 233 19.91 -12.74 5.68
C LYS A 233 18.93 -13.85 5.27
N ALA A 234 17.64 -13.66 5.56
CA ALA A 234 16.56 -14.57 5.20
C ALA A 234 16.37 -14.63 3.67
N ASN A 235 15.79 -15.72 3.18
CA ASN A 235 15.32 -15.81 1.79
C ASN A 235 14.06 -14.96 1.62
N VAL A 236 13.90 -14.28 0.48
CA VAL A 236 12.80 -13.33 0.23
C VAL A 236 11.96 -13.77 -0.97
N LEU A 237 10.67 -14.03 -0.76
CA LEU A 237 9.69 -14.02 -1.84
C LEU A 237 8.98 -12.65 -1.83
N ALA A 238 9.27 -11.83 -2.83
CA ALA A 238 8.67 -10.50 -2.98
C ALA A 238 7.46 -10.58 -3.93
N VAL A 239 6.30 -10.12 -3.46
CA VAL A 239 5.04 -10.26 -4.18
C VAL A 239 4.33 -8.91 -4.25
N GLY A 240 3.82 -8.55 -5.42
CA GLY A 240 3.09 -7.31 -5.62
C GLY A 240 2.08 -7.41 -6.76
N GLY A 241 1.38 -6.31 -7.01
CA GLY A 241 0.43 -6.20 -8.11
C GLY A 241 0.65 -4.92 -8.92
N TRP A 242 0.43 -4.94 -10.23
CA TRP A 242 0.64 -3.75 -11.07
C TRP A 242 -0.31 -2.59 -10.75
N HIS A 243 -1.45 -2.86 -10.12
CA HIS A 243 -2.37 -1.83 -9.66
C HIS A 243 -2.14 -1.47 -8.19
N ASP A 244 -1.12 -2.04 -7.55
CA ASP A 244 -0.68 -1.68 -6.21
C ASP A 244 0.32 -0.50 -6.26
N PRO A 245 0.31 0.43 -5.30
CA PRO A 245 1.29 1.51 -5.25
C PRO A 245 2.72 1.00 -5.01
N TYR A 246 2.92 -0.13 -4.32
CA TYR A 246 4.23 -0.62 -3.87
C TYR A 246 4.90 -1.61 -4.83
N ARG A 247 4.38 -1.73 -6.04
CA ARG A 247 4.85 -2.65 -7.10
C ARG A 247 6.33 -2.57 -7.41
N ASP A 248 6.95 -1.39 -7.26
CA ASP A 248 8.36 -1.20 -7.60
C ASP A 248 9.30 -1.89 -6.62
N THR A 249 8.85 -2.13 -5.39
CA THR A 249 9.64 -2.83 -4.37
C THR A 249 10.02 -4.23 -4.83
N VAL A 250 9.11 -4.93 -5.53
CA VAL A 250 9.43 -6.26 -6.06
C VAL A 250 10.58 -6.17 -7.05
N LEU A 251 10.54 -5.21 -7.97
CA LEU A 251 11.60 -4.97 -8.95
C LEU A 251 12.93 -4.62 -8.28
N ARG A 252 12.94 -3.74 -7.28
CA ARG A 252 14.15 -3.34 -6.55
C ARG A 252 14.74 -4.48 -5.71
N LEU A 253 13.91 -5.27 -5.04
CA LEU A 253 14.39 -6.41 -4.25
C LEU A 253 15.03 -7.49 -5.12
N VAL A 254 14.44 -7.83 -6.28
CA VAL A 254 15.08 -8.80 -7.20
C VAL A 254 16.32 -8.24 -7.89
N GLU A 255 16.41 -6.91 -8.06
CA GLU A 255 17.59 -6.22 -8.61
C GLU A 255 18.79 -6.25 -7.65
N HIS A 256 18.54 -6.06 -6.34
CA HIS A 256 19.60 -5.80 -5.38
C HIS A 256 19.94 -6.98 -4.45
N LEU A 257 19.04 -7.94 -4.26
CA LEU A 257 19.33 -9.13 -3.46
C LEU A 257 20.04 -10.22 -4.28
N ASP A 258 20.73 -11.10 -3.58
CA ASP A 258 21.35 -12.29 -4.19
C ASP A 258 20.29 -13.14 -4.92
N PRO A 259 20.43 -13.41 -6.24
CA PRO A 259 19.50 -14.25 -7.00
C PRO A 259 19.33 -15.67 -6.42
N ALA A 260 20.26 -16.15 -5.58
CA ALA A 260 20.13 -17.41 -4.85
C ALA A 260 19.20 -17.34 -3.63
N LYS A 261 18.70 -16.15 -3.27
CA LYS A 261 17.88 -15.90 -2.07
C LYS A 261 16.55 -15.21 -2.35
N VAL A 262 16.33 -14.68 -3.55
CA VAL A 262 15.15 -13.87 -3.86
C VAL A 262 14.34 -14.44 -5.01
N ARG A 263 13.01 -14.39 -4.94
CA ARG A 263 12.12 -14.57 -6.11
C ARG A 263 11.09 -13.44 -6.12
N GLY A 264 10.76 -12.93 -7.31
CA GLY A 264 9.76 -11.89 -7.52
C GLY A 264 8.51 -12.40 -8.22
N LEU A 265 7.35 -11.93 -7.77
CA LEU A 265 6.05 -12.22 -8.38
C LEU A 265 5.21 -10.94 -8.48
N ILE A 266 4.84 -10.54 -9.69
CA ILE A 266 3.98 -9.35 -9.89
C ILE A 266 2.80 -9.69 -10.79
N GLY A 267 1.60 -9.70 -10.22
CA GLY A 267 0.36 -9.95 -10.97
C GLY A 267 -0.37 -8.67 -11.37
N PRO A 268 -1.58 -8.78 -11.96
CA PRO A 268 -2.41 -7.62 -12.28
C PRO A 268 -3.10 -7.01 -11.05
N TRP A 269 -2.86 -7.54 -9.85
CA TRP A 269 -3.65 -7.29 -8.66
C TRP A 269 -3.56 -5.84 -8.14
N SER A 270 -4.58 -5.48 -7.37
CA SER A 270 -4.66 -4.32 -6.49
C SER A 270 -4.01 -4.62 -5.12
N HIS A 271 -4.21 -3.79 -4.10
CA HIS A 271 -3.61 -3.95 -2.76
C HIS A 271 -4.26 -5.12 -1.97
N GLN A 272 -3.95 -6.35 -2.36
CA GLN A 272 -4.53 -7.57 -1.81
C GLN A 272 -3.61 -8.79 -1.98
N TYR A 273 -3.92 -9.87 -1.25
CA TYR A 273 -3.28 -11.16 -1.52
C TYR A 273 -3.75 -11.72 -2.87
N PRO A 274 -2.87 -12.38 -3.64
CA PRO A 274 -3.20 -12.89 -4.99
C PRO A 274 -4.32 -13.95 -5.06
N ASP A 275 -4.69 -14.56 -3.94
CA ASP A 275 -5.72 -15.59 -3.80
C ASP A 275 -7.07 -15.06 -3.30
N ARG A 276 -7.19 -13.76 -3.00
CA ARG A 276 -8.44 -13.17 -2.48
C ARG A 276 -9.54 -13.09 -3.54
N GLY A 277 -9.16 -13.06 -4.82
CA GLY A 277 -10.08 -13.07 -5.95
C GLY A 277 -10.87 -11.78 -6.14
N LEU A 278 -10.42 -10.64 -5.57
CA LEU A 278 -10.98 -9.33 -5.93
C LEU A 278 -10.34 -8.81 -7.22
N PRO A 279 -11.01 -7.91 -7.95
CA PRO A 279 -10.43 -7.23 -9.11
C PRO A 279 -9.10 -6.47 -8.81
N PRO A 280 -8.14 -6.43 -9.76
CA PRO A 280 -8.12 -7.16 -11.03
C PRO A 280 -7.62 -8.60 -10.91
N GLY A 281 -8.32 -9.52 -11.56
CA GLY A 281 -7.84 -10.89 -11.79
C GLY A 281 -6.92 -11.02 -13.02
N PRO A 282 -6.42 -12.25 -13.30
CA PRO A 282 -6.77 -13.48 -12.61
C PRO A 282 -6.09 -13.63 -11.24
N GLY A 283 -6.80 -14.22 -10.27
CA GLY A 283 -6.19 -14.70 -9.03
C GLY A 283 -5.39 -15.99 -9.24
N ILE A 284 -4.53 -16.34 -8.27
CA ILE A 284 -3.70 -17.55 -8.34
C ILE A 284 -3.78 -18.36 -7.03
N GLY A 285 -3.34 -19.62 -7.09
CA GLY A 285 -3.05 -20.51 -5.95
C GLY A 285 -1.93 -20.00 -5.05
N PHE A 286 -2.12 -18.82 -4.43
CA PHE A 286 -1.07 -18.14 -3.67
C PHE A 286 -0.60 -18.94 -2.45
N LEU A 287 -1.53 -19.58 -1.74
CA LEU A 287 -1.19 -20.44 -0.61
C LEU A 287 -0.31 -21.63 -1.03
N GLN A 288 -0.58 -22.20 -2.20
CA GLN A 288 0.22 -23.29 -2.75
C GLN A 288 1.60 -22.80 -3.17
N GLU A 289 1.69 -21.61 -3.78
CA GLU A 289 2.97 -21.00 -4.13
C GLU A 289 3.84 -20.69 -2.90
N THR A 290 3.25 -20.10 -1.86
CA THR A 290 3.99 -19.84 -0.62
C THR A 290 4.32 -21.12 0.14
N LEU A 291 3.47 -22.16 0.09
CA LEU A 291 3.78 -23.46 0.68
C LEU A 291 5.04 -24.08 0.08
N ARG A 292 5.23 -23.99 -1.25
CA ARG A 292 6.45 -24.46 -1.92
C ARG A 292 7.69 -23.69 -1.46
N TRP A 293 7.54 -22.39 -1.23
CA TRP A 293 8.58 -21.53 -0.67
C TRP A 293 8.94 -21.91 0.78
N TRP A 294 7.92 -22.13 1.62
CA TRP A 294 8.12 -22.56 3.00
C TRP A 294 8.78 -23.94 3.07
N ASP A 295 8.31 -24.90 2.27
CA ASP A 295 8.87 -26.26 2.27
C ASP A 295 10.35 -26.23 1.80
N GLN A 296 10.70 -25.35 0.85
CA GLN A 296 12.09 -25.13 0.40
C GLN A 296 13.01 -24.65 1.53
N HIS A 297 12.61 -23.60 2.25
CA HIS A 297 13.55 -22.90 3.13
C HIS A 297 13.41 -23.27 4.61
N LEU A 298 12.23 -23.73 5.02
CA LEU A 298 11.94 -24.11 6.41
C LEU A 298 11.98 -25.62 6.63
N LYS A 299 11.67 -26.43 5.62
CA LYS A 299 11.75 -27.91 5.71
C LYS A 299 12.88 -28.52 4.89
N GLU A 300 13.66 -27.70 4.18
CA GLU A 300 14.79 -28.13 3.34
C GLU A 300 14.41 -29.17 2.27
N LYS A 301 13.18 -29.08 1.75
CA LYS A 301 12.71 -29.92 0.65
C LYS A 301 12.93 -29.22 -0.67
N ASP A 302 13.54 -29.87 -1.64
CA ASP A 302 13.64 -29.31 -2.99
C ASP A 302 12.25 -29.26 -3.65
N THR A 303 11.68 -28.06 -3.76
CA THR A 303 10.37 -27.82 -4.41
C THR A 303 10.50 -27.29 -5.84
N GLY A 304 11.73 -27.15 -6.33
CA GLY A 304 12.03 -26.55 -7.63
C GLY A 304 11.80 -25.04 -7.72
N VAL A 305 11.32 -24.37 -6.67
CA VAL A 305 11.01 -22.92 -6.69
C VAL A 305 12.23 -22.06 -7.04
N MET A 306 13.43 -22.52 -6.67
CA MET A 306 14.69 -21.85 -7.01
C MET A 306 15.17 -22.13 -8.45
N SER A 307 14.51 -23.01 -9.21
CA SER A 307 14.80 -23.24 -10.64
C SER A 307 13.86 -22.45 -11.55
N GLU A 308 12.82 -21.84 -10.99
CA GLU A 308 11.90 -20.97 -11.73
C GLU A 308 12.52 -19.60 -12.04
N PRO A 309 11.95 -18.84 -13.01
CA PRO A 309 12.41 -17.49 -13.31
C PRO A 309 12.57 -16.62 -12.07
N LEU A 310 13.60 -15.77 -12.06
CA LEU A 310 13.89 -14.86 -10.95
C LEU A 310 12.72 -13.91 -10.71
N LEU A 311 12.13 -13.40 -11.80
CA LEU A 311 10.94 -12.57 -11.81
C LEU A 311 9.85 -13.22 -12.67
N ARG A 312 8.68 -13.46 -12.08
CA ARG A 312 7.46 -13.85 -12.79
C ARG A 312 6.50 -12.66 -12.79
N SER A 313 6.11 -12.19 -13.96
CA SER A 313 5.33 -10.95 -14.10
C SER A 313 4.17 -11.10 -15.06
N TRP A 314 3.05 -10.46 -14.74
CA TRP A 314 1.94 -10.29 -15.67
C TRP A 314 2.27 -9.19 -16.68
N ILE A 315 2.00 -9.39 -17.96
CA ILE A 315 1.98 -8.30 -18.95
C ILE A 315 0.55 -8.14 -19.43
N SER A 316 -0.01 -6.97 -19.13
CA SER A 316 -1.36 -6.62 -19.58
C SER A 316 -1.39 -6.34 -21.08
N GLU A 317 -2.46 -6.80 -21.73
CA GLU A 317 -2.82 -6.32 -23.06
C GLU A 317 -3.51 -4.95 -22.95
N SER A 318 -3.54 -4.20 -24.06
CA SER A 318 -4.40 -3.03 -24.19
C SER A 318 -5.86 -3.39 -23.89
N HIS A 319 -6.51 -2.53 -23.12
CA HIS A 319 -7.90 -2.67 -22.70
C HIS A 319 -8.58 -1.30 -22.62
N ARG A 320 -9.91 -1.28 -22.72
CA ARG A 320 -10.70 -0.05 -22.60
C ARG A 320 -10.60 0.50 -21.18
N PRO A 321 -10.54 1.82 -20.99
CA PRO A 321 -10.58 2.41 -19.65
C PRO A 321 -11.87 2.02 -18.90
N ALA A 322 -11.72 1.54 -17.69
CA ALA A 322 -12.77 1.26 -16.73
C ALA A 322 -12.25 1.42 -15.30
N THR A 323 -13.15 1.64 -14.35
CA THR A 323 -12.81 1.83 -12.94
C THR A 323 -12.64 0.52 -12.17
N VAL A 324 -12.93 -0.62 -12.82
CA VAL A 324 -12.77 -1.97 -12.27
C VAL A 324 -12.63 -2.98 -13.43
N TYR A 325 -11.82 -4.02 -13.24
CA TYR A 325 -11.66 -5.11 -14.20
C TYR A 325 -11.72 -6.46 -13.49
N GLU A 326 -12.77 -7.25 -13.68
CA GLU A 326 -12.85 -8.60 -13.08
C GLU A 326 -11.64 -9.47 -13.44
N THR A 327 -11.22 -9.41 -14.70
CA THR A 327 -10.01 -10.04 -15.18
C THR A 327 -9.38 -9.12 -16.20
N LEU A 328 -8.11 -8.80 -16.00
CA LEU A 328 -7.35 -7.99 -16.94
C LEU A 328 -6.76 -8.91 -18.02
N PRO A 329 -6.94 -8.63 -19.32
CA PRO A 329 -6.33 -9.42 -20.37
C PRO A 329 -4.81 -9.29 -20.32
N GLY A 330 -4.11 -10.38 -20.64
CA GLY A 330 -2.65 -10.45 -20.52
C GLY A 330 -2.13 -11.87 -20.38
N ARG A 331 -0.85 -11.98 -20.04
CA ARG A 331 -0.15 -13.25 -19.84
C ARG A 331 0.96 -13.16 -18.82
N TRP A 332 1.34 -14.29 -18.25
CA TRP A 332 2.55 -14.41 -17.44
C TRP A 332 3.80 -14.52 -18.31
N VAL A 333 4.86 -13.81 -17.92
CA VAL A 333 6.20 -13.88 -18.48
C VAL A 333 7.22 -14.16 -17.38
N GLY A 334 8.36 -14.73 -17.75
CA GLY A 334 9.41 -15.11 -16.82
C GLY A 334 10.76 -14.59 -17.26
N ASP A 335 11.45 -13.88 -16.37
CA ASP A 335 12.80 -13.37 -16.59
C ASP A 335 13.78 -14.04 -15.61
N THR A 336 14.84 -14.63 -16.15
CA THR A 336 15.84 -15.40 -15.39
C THR A 336 16.87 -14.52 -14.69
N SER A 337 16.96 -13.25 -15.05
CA SER A 337 17.74 -12.21 -14.40
C SER A 337 16.94 -10.91 -14.30
N TRP A 338 17.30 -10.07 -13.34
CA TRP A 338 16.78 -8.71 -13.25
C TRP A 338 17.93 -7.75 -12.89
N PRO A 339 18.20 -6.69 -13.67
CA PRO A 339 17.53 -6.32 -14.92
C PRO A 339 17.59 -7.43 -15.99
N SER A 340 16.52 -7.55 -16.77
CA SER A 340 16.38 -8.62 -17.77
C SER A 340 17.16 -8.29 -19.05
N GLU A 341 17.83 -9.29 -19.63
CA GLU A 341 18.47 -9.18 -20.96
C GLU A 341 17.44 -8.99 -22.10
N ASN A 342 16.17 -9.29 -21.83
CA ASN A 342 15.07 -9.10 -22.77
C ASN A 342 14.53 -7.67 -22.75
N VAL A 343 14.92 -6.84 -21.77
CA VAL A 343 14.45 -5.46 -21.62
C VAL A 343 15.55 -4.50 -22.07
N ALA A 344 15.22 -3.62 -23.02
CA ALA A 344 16.13 -2.59 -23.53
C ALA A 344 15.51 -1.20 -23.40
N PRO A 345 16.28 -0.18 -22.97
CA PRO A 345 15.81 1.18 -22.92
C PRO A 345 15.62 1.74 -24.35
N VAL A 346 14.48 2.37 -24.61
CA VAL A 346 14.19 3.06 -25.86
C VAL A 346 13.69 4.47 -25.56
N ALA A 347 14.46 5.47 -26.01
CA ALA A 347 14.14 6.88 -25.82
C ALA A 347 13.25 7.43 -26.94
N TYR A 348 12.21 8.16 -26.54
CA TYR A 348 11.27 8.87 -27.40
C TYR A 348 11.40 10.38 -27.15
N ALA A 349 12.03 11.08 -28.10
CA ALA A 349 12.20 12.53 -28.02
C ALA A 349 10.87 13.26 -28.18
N LEU A 350 10.61 14.23 -27.31
CA LEU A 350 9.45 15.11 -27.41
C LEU A 350 9.65 16.09 -28.60
N LYS A 351 8.54 16.62 -29.13
CA LYS A 351 8.54 17.52 -30.29
C LYS A 351 7.52 18.64 -30.10
N GLY A 352 7.74 19.79 -30.75
CA GLY A 352 6.75 20.88 -30.79
C GLY A 352 7.19 22.22 -30.21
N GLY A 353 8.50 22.45 -29.99
CA GLY A 353 9.01 23.68 -29.41
C GLY A 353 8.57 23.91 -27.95
N PRO A 354 8.82 25.11 -27.38
CA PRO A 354 8.44 25.42 -26.01
C PRO A 354 6.94 25.34 -25.77
N GLN A 355 6.53 24.63 -24.71
CA GLN A 355 5.14 24.44 -24.28
C GLN A 355 4.91 25.05 -22.89
N THR A 356 3.77 25.68 -22.67
CA THR A 356 3.39 26.14 -21.32
C THR A 356 2.58 25.05 -20.63
N VAL A 357 3.13 24.51 -19.53
CA VAL A 357 2.44 23.55 -18.66
C VAL A 357 1.85 24.31 -17.48
N HIS A 358 0.53 24.53 -17.50
CA HIS A 358 -0.19 25.20 -16.42
C HIS A 358 -1.58 24.56 -16.26
N SER A 359 -1.61 23.49 -15.48
CA SER A 359 -2.81 22.68 -15.26
C SER A 359 -3.72 23.32 -14.19
N PRO A 360 -5.06 23.29 -14.37
CA PRO A 360 -6.00 23.74 -13.34
C PRO A 360 -5.92 22.84 -12.09
N GLN A 361 -6.33 23.35 -10.94
CA GLN A 361 -6.07 22.68 -9.66
C GLN A 361 -6.72 21.29 -9.56
N GLN A 362 -7.91 21.11 -10.14
CA GLN A 362 -8.63 19.83 -10.20
C GLN A 362 -8.06 18.77 -11.17
N THR A 363 -6.93 19.04 -11.82
CA THR A 363 -6.26 18.01 -12.62
C THR A 363 -5.87 16.87 -11.67
N GLY A 364 -6.21 15.63 -12.01
CA GLY A 364 -5.99 14.45 -11.14
C GLY A 364 -7.25 13.88 -10.46
N VAL A 365 -8.44 14.48 -10.62
CA VAL A 365 -9.68 13.91 -10.05
C VAL A 365 -9.97 12.50 -10.59
N ASP A 366 -9.54 12.21 -11.82
CA ASP A 366 -9.64 10.90 -12.47
C ASP A 366 -8.35 10.06 -12.35
N ALA A 367 -7.54 10.32 -11.33
CA ALA A 367 -6.33 9.56 -11.02
C ALA A 367 -6.61 8.15 -10.45
N GLY A 368 -7.86 7.84 -10.06
CA GLY A 368 -8.20 6.64 -9.28
C GLY A 368 -7.77 6.77 -7.81
N ARG A 369 -7.96 5.71 -7.03
CA ARG A 369 -7.40 5.62 -5.67
C ARG A 369 -5.91 5.34 -5.71
N PHE A 370 -5.18 5.77 -4.68
CA PHE A 370 -3.79 5.34 -4.51
C PHE A 370 -3.73 3.92 -3.94
N PHE A 371 -4.60 3.54 -3.00
CA PHE A 371 -4.91 2.12 -2.71
C PHE A 371 -6.21 1.62 -3.33
N PRO A 372 -6.15 0.94 -4.48
CA PRO A 372 -7.26 0.12 -4.92
C PRO A 372 -7.33 -1.16 -4.07
N PHE A 373 -8.55 -1.54 -3.67
CA PHE A 373 -8.87 -2.78 -2.97
C PHE A 373 -9.74 -3.73 -3.82
N GLY A 374 -10.00 -3.35 -5.08
CA GLY A 374 -10.84 -4.11 -6.00
C GLY A 374 -12.32 -3.71 -5.93
N ASN A 375 -12.61 -2.49 -5.48
CA ASN A 375 -13.94 -1.92 -5.50
C ASN A 375 -14.31 -1.36 -6.89
N ASP A 376 -15.59 -1.06 -7.10
CA ASP A 376 -16.16 -0.65 -8.39
C ASP A 376 -15.59 0.67 -8.94
N ALA A 377 -15.14 1.57 -8.07
CA ALA A 377 -14.67 2.91 -8.44
C ALA A 377 -13.17 3.18 -8.20
N ASP A 378 -12.38 2.14 -7.96
CA ASP A 378 -10.99 2.25 -7.51
C ASP A 378 -10.01 2.69 -8.60
N LEU A 379 -10.12 2.12 -9.81
CA LEU A 379 -9.16 2.36 -10.89
C LEU A 379 -9.47 3.65 -11.67
N PRO A 380 -8.48 4.22 -12.38
CA PRO A 380 -8.67 5.41 -13.19
C PRO A 380 -9.68 5.17 -14.33
N PRO A 381 -10.68 6.03 -14.53
CA PRO A 381 -11.52 5.99 -15.71
C PRO A 381 -10.74 6.52 -16.95
N ASP A 382 -11.45 6.71 -18.06
CA ASP A 382 -10.89 7.29 -19.28
C ASP A 382 -10.19 8.63 -19.01
N GLN A 383 -8.95 8.75 -19.48
CA GLN A 383 -8.07 9.87 -19.19
C GLN A 383 -8.24 11.06 -20.11
N ARG A 384 -9.17 11.04 -21.08
CA ARG A 384 -9.38 12.17 -22.01
C ARG A 384 -9.61 13.52 -21.32
N ASP A 385 -10.34 13.54 -20.21
CA ASP A 385 -10.58 14.77 -19.44
C ASP A 385 -9.32 15.29 -18.76
N GLU A 386 -8.43 14.38 -18.31
CA GLU A 386 -7.12 14.75 -17.75
C GLU A 386 -6.12 15.16 -18.84
N ASP A 387 -6.20 14.54 -20.01
CA ASP A 387 -5.38 14.88 -21.18
C ASP A 387 -5.70 16.30 -21.67
N ALA A 388 -6.96 16.72 -21.64
CA ALA A 388 -7.37 18.08 -21.96
C ALA A 388 -6.82 19.16 -20.99
N LYS A 389 -6.39 18.75 -19.79
CA LYS A 389 -5.78 19.60 -18.75
C LYS A 389 -4.24 19.53 -18.74
N SER A 390 -3.66 18.82 -19.72
CA SER A 390 -2.23 18.47 -19.77
C SER A 390 -1.60 18.82 -21.12
N VAL A 391 -0.28 18.98 -21.14
CA VAL A 391 0.47 19.03 -22.40
C VAL A 391 0.79 17.60 -22.82
N CYS A 392 0.30 17.18 -23.98
CA CYS A 392 0.40 15.80 -24.46
C CYS A 392 1.36 15.65 -25.64
N PHE A 393 2.20 14.63 -25.59
CA PHE A 393 3.08 14.18 -26.68
C PHE A 393 2.69 12.75 -27.06
N GLU A 394 2.62 12.46 -28.35
CA GLU A 394 2.17 11.17 -28.85
C GLU A 394 3.24 10.50 -29.73
N PHE A 395 3.36 9.18 -29.55
CA PHE A 395 4.27 8.33 -30.30
C PHE A 395 3.44 7.20 -30.95
N PRO A 396 3.32 7.16 -32.28
CA PRO A 396 2.53 6.14 -32.96
C PRO A 396 3.17 4.76 -32.83
N VAL A 397 2.34 3.74 -32.66
CA VAL A 397 2.72 2.33 -32.73
C VAL A 397 2.32 1.80 -34.11
N GLU A 398 3.27 1.63 -35.02
CA GLU A 398 2.97 1.39 -36.45
C GLU A 398 2.98 -0.10 -36.82
N ASP A 399 4.15 -0.75 -36.74
CA ASP A 399 4.36 -2.05 -37.37
C ASP A 399 4.08 -3.26 -36.46
N ALA A 400 4.48 -3.15 -35.20
CA ALA A 400 4.47 -4.25 -34.23
C ALA A 400 4.10 -3.72 -32.84
N PRO A 401 3.52 -4.56 -31.97
CA PRO A 401 3.21 -4.16 -30.61
C PRO A 401 4.50 -3.79 -29.86
N ILE A 402 4.40 -2.76 -29.02
CA ILE A 402 5.46 -2.35 -28.10
C ILE A 402 5.08 -2.86 -26.72
N GLU A 403 5.84 -3.81 -26.21
CA GLU A 403 5.71 -4.32 -24.85
C GLU A 403 6.71 -3.62 -23.94
N ILE A 404 6.28 -3.19 -22.76
CA ILE A 404 7.15 -2.62 -21.73
C ILE A 404 7.07 -3.46 -20.46
N LEU A 405 8.22 -3.64 -19.80
CA LEU A 405 8.32 -4.26 -18.49
C LEU A 405 9.42 -3.57 -17.68
N GLY A 406 9.05 -2.93 -16.58
CA GLY A 406 9.96 -2.20 -15.70
C GLY A 406 9.48 -0.78 -15.45
N ARG A 407 10.40 0.11 -15.07
CA ARG A 407 10.13 1.51 -14.71
C ARG A 407 10.46 2.44 -15.88
N PRO A 408 9.47 3.06 -16.54
CA PRO A 408 9.73 4.17 -17.45
C PRO A 408 10.27 5.38 -16.70
N TRP A 409 10.94 6.29 -17.39
CA TRP A 409 11.37 7.56 -16.79
C TRP A 409 11.37 8.69 -17.81
N VAL A 410 11.39 9.93 -17.32
CA VAL A 410 11.38 11.13 -18.17
C VAL A 410 12.54 12.05 -17.83
N GLN A 411 13.09 12.70 -18.86
CA GLN A 411 13.90 13.91 -18.72
C GLN A 411 13.11 15.09 -19.26
N LEU A 412 12.90 16.11 -18.45
CA LEU A 412 12.21 17.33 -18.82
C LEU A 412 13.18 18.52 -18.71
N ARG A 413 13.34 19.29 -19.78
CA ARG A 413 14.02 20.58 -19.75
C ARG A 413 12.99 21.66 -19.43
N ILE A 414 13.09 22.22 -18.23
CA ILE A 414 12.07 23.11 -17.66
C ILE A 414 12.65 24.49 -17.41
N ARG A 415 11.88 25.54 -17.68
CA ARG A 415 12.09 26.90 -17.18
C ARG A 415 10.94 27.26 -16.23
N MET A 416 11.26 27.80 -15.06
CA MET A 416 10.25 28.33 -14.14
C MET A 416 10.51 29.79 -13.82
N ASP A 417 9.43 30.57 -13.69
CA ASP A 417 9.48 31.96 -13.24
C ASP A 417 8.96 32.11 -11.78
N VAL A 418 8.82 30.99 -11.07
CA VAL A 418 8.46 30.89 -9.64
C VAL A 418 9.43 29.95 -8.91
N PRO A 419 9.62 30.07 -7.59
CA PRO A 419 10.61 29.27 -6.85
C PRO A 419 10.17 27.83 -6.56
N ARG A 420 8.87 27.52 -6.63
CA ARG A 420 8.33 26.20 -6.31
C ARG A 420 7.32 25.75 -7.35
N GLY A 421 7.24 24.44 -7.53
CA GLY A 421 6.39 23.81 -8.53
C GLY A 421 6.60 22.31 -8.54
N GLN A 422 5.78 21.63 -9.31
CA GLN A 422 5.77 20.18 -9.42
C GLN A 422 5.47 19.77 -10.85
N ALA A 423 6.06 18.65 -11.25
CA ALA A 423 5.84 18.05 -12.56
C ALA A 423 5.25 16.66 -12.38
N VAL A 424 4.21 16.37 -13.14
CA VAL A 424 3.55 15.07 -13.15
C VAL A 424 3.54 14.54 -14.57
N ALA A 425 3.97 13.30 -14.73
CA ALA A 425 4.01 12.62 -16.02
C ALA A 425 3.08 11.41 -15.97
N ARG A 426 2.13 11.33 -16.92
CA ARG A 426 1.29 10.16 -17.14
C ARG A 426 1.64 9.52 -18.47
N LEU A 427 1.83 8.20 -18.47
CA LEU A 427 1.92 7.40 -19.68
C LEU A 427 0.56 6.75 -19.94
N CYS A 428 -0.04 7.02 -21.08
CA CYS A 428 -1.36 6.50 -21.46
C CYS A 428 -1.28 5.72 -22.77
N ASP A 429 -2.09 4.67 -22.87
CA ASP A 429 -2.38 3.96 -24.12
C ASP A 429 -3.61 4.58 -24.79
N VAL A 430 -3.42 5.18 -25.97
CA VAL A 430 -4.50 5.82 -26.71
C VAL A 430 -4.94 4.95 -27.88
N ALA A 431 -6.16 4.43 -27.78
CA ALA A 431 -6.75 3.56 -28.80
C ALA A 431 -7.14 4.33 -30.09
N PRO A 432 -7.40 3.62 -31.21
CA PRO A 432 -7.85 4.24 -32.47
C PRO A 432 -9.16 5.00 -32.35
N ASP A 433 -10.03 4.63 -31.40
CA ASP A 433 -11.28 5.35 -31.11
C ASP A 433 -11.07 6.60 -30.23
N GLY A 434 -9.84 6.85 -29.79
CA GLY A 434 -9.44 8.00 -28.99
C GLY A 434 -9.59 7.83 -27.48
N SER A 435 -10.09 6.68 -27.00
CA SER A 435 -10.07 6.38 -25.55
C SER A 435 -8.62 6.36 -25.03
N SER A 436 -8.42 6.85 -23.80
CA SER A 436 -7.10 7.01 -23.20
C SER A 436 -7.03 6.23 -21.88
N THR A 437 -6.28 5.12 -21.86
CA THR A 437 -6.12 4.26 -20.68
C THR A 437 -4.84 4.64 -19.94
N LEU A 438 -4.91 4.91 -18.64
CA LEU A 438 -3.73 5.19 -17.82
C LEU A 438 -2.89 3.92 -17.63
N VAL A 439 -1.64 3.93 -18.10
CA VAL A 439 -0.71 2.79 -17.97
C VAL A 439 0.14 2.94 -16.73
N THR A 440 0.80 4.09 -16.57
CA THR A 440 1.58 4.40 -15.36
C THR A 440 1.78 5.91 -15.23
N ARG A 441 2.35 6.35 -14.09
CA ARG A 441 2.60 7.76 -13.79
C ARG A 441 3.81 7.94 -12.88
N GLY A 442 4.30 9.17 -12.81
CA GLY A 442 5.41 9.59 -11.96
C GLY A 442 5.22 11.06 -11.56
N VAL A 443 5.81 11.43 -10.43
CA VAL A 443 5.71 12.77 -9.86
C VAL A 443 7.10 13.24 -9.46
N LEU A 444 7.35 14.54 -9.58
CA LEU A 444 8.51 15.20 -9.02
C LEU A 444 8.13 16.56 -8.43
N ASN A 445 8.41 16.75 -7.14
CA ASN A 445 8.55 18.07 -6.55
C ASN A 445 9.84 18.70 -7.09
N LEU A 446 9.72 19.83 -7.80
CA LEU A 446 10.88 20.45 -8.46
C LEU A 446 11.89 21.02 -7.45
N ALA A 447 11.49 21.21 -6.19
CA ALA A 447 12.42 21.53 -5.11
C ALA A 447 13.30 20.32 -4.71
N ALA A 448 12.85 19.10 -4.97
CA ALA A 448 13.56 17.84 -4.68
C ALA A 448 14.35 17.30 -5.89
N ARG A 449 14.53 18.09 -6.96
CA ARG A 449 15.20 17.69 -8.21
C ARG A 449 16.67 17.24 -8.04
N HIS A 450 17.31 17.58 -6.93
CA HIS A 450 18.69 17.19 -6.62
C HIS A 450 18.79 16.13 -5.51
N GLY A 451 17.67 15.47 -5.18
CA GLY A 451 17.57 14.48 -4.11
C GLY A 451 16.39 14.76 -3.18
N ARG A 452 15.86 13.70 -2.57
CA ARG A 452 14.73 13.79 -1.63
C ARG A 452 15.14 14.18 -0.21
N ASP A 453 16.44 14.17 0.09
CA ASP A 453 17.01 14.53 1.40
C ASP A 453 17.04 16.05 1.66
N ARG A 454 16.70 16.86 0.65
CA ARG A 454 16.73 18.32 0.70
C ARG A 454 15.68 18.93 -0.22
N ALA A 455 15.26 20.15 0.12
CA ALA A 455 14.45 20.98 -0.76
C ALA A 455 15.24 22.25 -1.13
N GLN A 456 15.32 22.54 -2.43
CA GLN A 456 15.99 23.73 -2.95
C GLN A 456 15.06 24.47 -3.90
N ASP A 457 14.78 25.73 -3.58
CA ASP A 457 13.98 26.60 -4.44
C ASP A 457 14.60 26.68 -5.86
N TRP A 458 13.72 26.78 -6.86
CA TRP A 458 14.10 26.98 -8.24
C TRP A 458 14.68 28.39 -8.44
N PRO A 459 15.83 28.53 -9.13
CA PRO A 459 16.34 29.86 -9.49
C PRO A 459 15.42 30.51 -10.53
N VAL A 460 14.66 31.53 -10.12
CA VAL A 460 13.65 32.19 -10.97
C VAL A 460 14.26 32.63 -12.31
N GLY A 461 13.62 32.17 -13.40
CA GLY A 461 14.02 32.44 -14.77
C GLY A 461 15.14 31.54 -15.30
N ALA A 462 15.64 30.58 -14.52
CA ALA A 462 16.59 29.59 -14.99
C ALA A 462 15.90 28.43 -15.71
N THR A 463 16.64 27.80 -16.62
CA THR A 463 16.29 26.56 -17.29
C THR A 463 17.19 25.45 -16.78
N GLU A 464 16.61 24.34 -16.34
CA GLU A 464 17.35 23.16 -15.87
C GLU A 464 16.71 21.87 -16.44
N ASP A 465 17.52 20.83 -16.56
CA ASP A 465 17.07 19.48 -16.91
C ASP A 465 16.75 18.74 -15.61
N VAL A 466 15.55 18.15 -15.53
CA VAL A 466 15.13 17.32 -14.39
C VAL A 466 14.77 15.91 -14.85
N THR A 467 15.02 14.93 -13.98
CA THR A 467 14.80 13.52 -14.26
C THR A 467 14.03 12.86 -13.13
N PHE A 468 13.02 12.05 -13.47
CA PHE A 468 12.32 11.22 -12.49
C PHE A 468 11.69 9.98 -13.13
N GLU A 469 11.53 8.93 -12.33
CA GLU A 469 10.93 7.67 -12.70
C GLU A 469 9.40 7.75 -12.66
N LEU A 470 8.75 6.95 -13.49
CA LEU A 470 7.36 6.58 -13.39
C LEU A 470 7.29 5.19 -12.75
N ASN A 471 6.15 4.88 -12.11
CA ASN A 471 5.96 3.59 -11.46
C ASN A 471 6.08 2.44 -12.47
N GLY A 472 6.59 1.31 -12.02
CA GLY A 472 6.80 0.11 -12.81
C GLY A 472 5.50 -0.46 -13.36
N ILE A 473 5.57 -1.07 -14.55
CA ILE A 473 4.41 -1.67 -15.20
C ILE A 473 4.83 -2.76 -16.20
N GLY A 474 3.96 -3.75 -16.38
CA GLY A 474 3.96 -4.68 -17.51
C GLY A 474 2.75 -4.41 -18.43
N HIS A 475 2.98 -3.88 -19.63
CA HIS A 475 1.90 -3.49 -20.55
C HIS A 475 2.29 -3.61 -22.03
N THR A 476 1.31 -3.90 -22.89
CA THR A 476 1.46 -4.01 -24.34
C THR A 476 0.64 -2.95 -25.08
N PHE A 477 1.31 -2.09 -25.84
CA PHE A 477 0.70 -1.14 -26.76
C PHE A 477 0.57 -1.78 -28.16
N PRO A 478 -0.63 -1.99 -28.71
CA PRO A 478 -0.81 -2.67 -29.98
C PRO A 478 -0.63 -1.72 -31.20
N PRO A 479 -0.36 -2.25 -32.40
CA PRO A 479 -0.34 -1.45 -33.63
C PRO A 479 -1.62 -0.64 -33.85
N GLY A 480 -1.47 0.60 -34.32
CA GLY A 480 -2.54 1.56 -34.52
C GLY A 480 -2.88 2.40 -33.28
N HIS A 481 -2.38 2.03 -32.10
CA HIS A 481 -2.45 2.86 -30.90
C HIS A 481 -1.38 3.96 -30.91
N ARG A 482 -1.48 4.87 -29.95
CA ARG A 482 -0.44 5.87 -29.66
C ARG A 482 -0.05 5.78 -28.18
N ILE A 483 1.25 5.74 -27.92
CA ILE A 483 1.78 5.96 -26.59
C ILE A 483 1.72 7.46 -26.33
N ARG A 484 0.99 7.89 -25.30
CA ARG A 484 0.86 9.30 -24.93
C ARG A 484 1.61 9.58 -23.64
N LEU A 485 2.49 10.58 -23.67
CA LEU A 485 3.04 11.21 -22.48
C LEU A 485 2.28 12.51 -22.21
N ALA A 486 1.55 12.58 -21.10
CA ALA A 486 0.84 13.77 -20.66
C ALA A 486 1.57 14.40 -19.45
N ILE A 487 1.90 15.70 -19.56
CA ILE A 487 2.62 16.45 -18.54
C ILE A 487 1.69 17.50 -17.90
N SER A 488 1.64 17.51 -16.57
CA SER A 488 0.79 18.40 -15.78
C SER A 488 1.60 19.11 -14.68
N SER A 489 1.13 20.28 -14.23
CA SER A 489 1.70 21.02 -13.10
C SER A 489 0.89 20.92 -11.80
N SER A 490 -0.26 20.23 -11.84
CA SER A 490 -1.11 19.90 -10.70
C SER A 490 -1.65 18.48 -10.88
N TYR A 491 -1.89 17.78 -9.76
CA TYR A 491 -2.44 16.43 -9.76
C TYR A 491 -3.23 16.12 -8.46
N TRP A 492 -4.17 17.00 -8.11
CA TRP A 492 -5.07 16.85 -6.97
C TRP A 492 -6.18 15.82 -7.28
N PRO A 493 -6.55 14.93 -6.35
CA PRO A 493 -6.18 14.93 -4.93
C PRO A 493 -4.98 14.07 -4.60
N TRP A 494 -4.30 13.44 -5.57
CA TRP A 494 -3.12 12.64 -5.28
C TRP A 494 -2.00 13.47 -4.66
N ILE A 495 -1.69 14.63 -5.24
CA ILE A 495 -0.55 15.45 -4.86
C ILE A 495 -1.02 16.77 -4.27
N TRP A 496 -0.52 17.11 -3.07
CA TRP A 496 -0.85 18.37 -2.41
C TRP A 496 -0.37 19.57 -3.26
N PRO A 497 -1.19 20.62 -3.48
CA PRO A 497 -0.79 21.75 -4.31
C PRO A 497 0.29 22.63 -3.67
N GLN A 498 1.28 23.02 -4.48
CA GLN A 498 2.31 23.98 -4.08
C GLN A 498 1.76 25.40 -4.01
N ALA A 499 2.14 26.14 -2.96
CA ALA A 499 1.79 27.55 -2.82
C ALA A 499 2.38 28.38 -3.97
N GLY A 500 1.56 29.19 -4.63
CA GLY A 500 2.02 30.03 -5.74
C GLY A 500 2.40 29.26 -7.02
N SER A 501 1.94 28.02 -7.19
CA SER A 501 2.16 27.25 -8.42
C SER A 501 1.60 27.98 -9.64
N ALA A 502 2.49 28.43 -10.52
CA ALA A 502 2.17 29.14 -11.77
C ALA A 502 2.48 28.28 -13.02
N GLY A 503 2.73 26.98 -12.83
CA GLY A 503 3.19 26.10 -13.89
C GLY A 503 4.63 26.37 -14.32
N PHE A 504 4.99 25.92 -15.52
CA PHE A 504 6.34 26.05 -16.06
C PHE A 504 6.35 26.02 -17.59
N THR A 505 7.46 26.46 -18.20
CA THR A 505 7.70 26.27 -19.64
C THR A 505 8.56 25.03 -19.85
N LEU A 506 8.06 24.09 -20.66
CA LEU A 506 8.74 22.87 -21.07
C LEU A 506 9.40 23.07 -22.44
N ASP A 507 10.71 22.87 -22.55
CA ASP A 507 11.39 22.75 -23.83
C ASP A 507 11.26 21.30 -24.35
N ALA A 508 10.31 21.08 -25.26
CA ALA A 508 10.05 19.76 -25.82
C ALA A 508 11.27 19.17 -26.55
N GLU A 509 12.07 19.98 -27.24
CA GLU A 509 13.21 19.47 -28.03
C GLU A 509 14.38 19.03 -27.15
N GLY A 510 14.46 19.54 -25.92
CA GLY A 510 15.42 19.11 -24.90
C GLY A 510 14.96 17.96 -24.00
N SER A 511 13.77 17.41 -24.25
CA SER A 511 13.08 16.48 -23.36
C SER A 511 12.79 15.13 -24.03
N PHE A 512 12.73 14.06 -23.25
CA PHE A 512 12.38 12.72 -23.74
C PHE A 512 11.72 11.87 -22.64
N VAL A 513 11.02 10.81 -23.07
CA VAL A 513 10.62 9.68 -22.22
C VAL A 513 11.39 8.45 -22.66
N GLU A 514 11.90 7.67 -21.72
CA GLU A 514 12.54 6.40 -21.98
C GLU A 514 11.66 5.26 -21.46
N LEU A 515 11.41 4.28 -22.35
CA LEU A 515 10.58 3.12 -22.05
C LEU A 515 11.44 1.86 -21.93
N PRO A 516 11.19 0.99 -20.93
CA PRO A 516 11.86 -0.29 -20.79
C PRO A 516 11.20 -1.32 -21.72
N VAL A 517 11.54 -1.26 -23.01
CA VAL A 517 10.91 -2.09 -24.04
C VAL A 517 11.39 -3.52 -23.92
N ARG A 518 10.46 -4.44 -23.68
CA ARG A 518 10.71 -5.88 -23.61
C ARG A 518 10.61 -6.49 -25.01
N ARG A 519 11.58 -7.32 -25.37
CA ARG A 519 11.54 -8.13 -26.59
C ARG A 519 10.49 -9.22 -26.41
N HIS A 520 9.71 -9.45 -27.45
CA HIS A 520 8.80 -10.59 -27.48
C HIS A 520 9.60 -11.89 -27.65
N THR A 521 9.80 -12.63 -26.56
CA THR A 521 10.45 -13.94 -26.52
C THR A 521 9.43 -15.06 -26.33
N GLU A 522 9.79 -16.30 -26.69
CA GLU A 522 9.06 -17.47 -26.20
C GLU A 522 9.34 -17.59 -24.70
N ASP A 523 8.37 -17.19 -23.88
CA ASP A 523 8.48 -17.25 -22.43
C ASP A 523 8.15 -18.66 -21.93
N PRO A 524 8.79 -19.13 -20.83
CA PRO A 524 8.43 -20.41 -20.23
C PRO A 524 6.96 -20.40 -19.84
N ALA A 525 6.29 -21.54 -20.01
CA ALA A 525 4.89 -21.69 -19.63
C ALA A 525 4.77 -21.59 -18.10
N ILE A 526 4.33 -20.43 -17.60
CA ILE A 526 4.05 -20.20 -16.17
C ILE A 526 2.58 -20.51 -15.92
N HIS A 527 2.36 -21.48 -15.04
CA HIS A 527 1.03 -21.91 -14.63
C HIS A 527 0.93 -21.88 -13.12
N PHE A 528 -0.20 -21.37 -12.64
CA PHE A 528 -0.56 -21.40 -11.23
C PHE A 528 -1.78 -22.29 -11.03
N GLU A 529 -1.85 -22.93 -9.88
CA GLU A 529 -3.06 -23.62 -9.45
C GLU A 529 -4.21 -22.62 -9.20
N GLU A 530 -5.44 -23.13 -9.08
CA GLU A 530 -6.57 -22.33 -8.63
C GLU A 530 -6.41 -21.93 -7.15
N PRO A 531 -6.87 -20.72 -6.74
CA PRO A 531 -6.83 -20.30 -5.34
C PRO A 531 -7.49 -21.29 -4.38
N GLU A 532 -6.78 -21.71 -3.33
CA GLU A 532 -7.32 -22.49 -2.22
C GLU A 532 -7.38 -21.67 -0.93
N GLN A 533 -8.36 -21.96 -0.05
CA GLN A 533 -8.46 -21.40 1.30
C GLN A 533 -9.10 -22.42 2.27
N SER A 534 -8.93 -22.20 3.59
CA SER A 534 -9.69 -22.93 4.62
C SER A 534 -11.13 -22.45 4.72
N GLN A 535 -11.95 -23.17 5.51
CA GLN A 535 -13.33 -22.76 5.78
C GLN A 535 -13.38 -21.34 6.38
N PRO A 536 -14.27 -20.45 5.88
CA PRO A 536 -14.42 -19.11 6.42
C PRO A 536 -14.82 -19.10 7.90
N LEU A 537 -14.36 -18.09 8.64
CA LEU A 537 -14.94 -17.74 9.94
C LEU A 537 -16.40 -17.37 9.70
N GLY A 538 -17.35 -18.01 10.40
CA GLY A 538 -18.80 -17.86 10.20
C GLY A 538 -19.36 -16.48 10.59
N VAL A 539 -18.73 -15.40 10.13
CA VAL A 539 -19.14 -14.01 10.34
C VAL A 539 -20.38 -13.73 9.51
N VAL A 540 -21.36 -13.12 10.17
CA VAL A 540 -22.61 -12.70 9.54
C VAL A 540 -22.54 -11.20 9.24
N TYR A 541 -23.05 -10.81 8.07
CA TYR A 541 -23.16 -9.42 7.65
C TYR A 541 -24.65 -9.08 7.57
N PRO A 542 -25.25 -8.51 8.63
CA PRO A 542 -26.67 -8.18 8.64
C PRO A 542 -27.02 -7.22 7.50
N ALA A 543 -28.14 -7.46 6.83
CA ALA A 543 -28.63 -6.55 5.81
C ALA A 543 -29.05 -5.22 6.45
N THR A 544 -28.55 -4.11 5.92
CA THR A 544 -29.01 -2.76 6.26
C THR A 544 -30.09 -2.32 5.26
N LEU A 545 -31.03 -1.50 5.72
CA LEU A 545 -32.03 -0.86 4.83
C LEU A 545 -31.51 0.44 4.22
N ASP A 546 -30.32 0.89 4.66
CA ASP A 546 -29.71 2.13 4.19
C ASP A 546 -29.13 1.95 2.79
N GLU A 547 -29.33 2.96 1.95
CA GLU A 547 -28.73 3.00 0.62
C GLU A 547 -27.20 3.12 0.76
N GLN A 548 -26.45 2.28 0.05
CA GLN A 548 -24.99 2.34 0.06
C GLN A 548 -24.55 3.68 -0.54
N ARG A 549 -23.60 4.36 0.13
CA ARG A 549 -22.96 5.55 -0.44
C ARG A 549 -22.20 5.16 -1.71
N PRO A 550 -22.14 6.05 -2.72
CA PRO A 550 -21.21 5.85 -3.83
C PRO A 550 -19.77 5.74 -3.31
N GLU A 551 -19.02 4.78 -3.84
CA GLU A 551 -17.61 4.56 -3.45
C GLU A 551 -16.70 5.75 -3.74
N ARG A 552 -17.00 6.46 -4.83
CA ARG A 552 -16.34 7.69 -5.21
C ARG A 552 -17.34 8.59 -5.91
N LEU A 553 -17.54 9.78 -5.35
CA LEU A 553 -18.46 10.79 -5.87
C LEU A 553 -17.70 12.08 -6.11
N VAL A 554 -17.75 12.60 -7.34
CA VAL A 554 -17.13 13.87 -7.73
C VAL A 554 -18.22 14.92 -7.94
N ILE A 555 -18.08 16.06 -7.25
CA ILE A 555 -19.04 17.16 -7.24
C ILE A 555 -18.32 18.43 -7.66
N ARG A 556 -18.90 19.17 -8.60
CA ARG A 556 -18.44 20.49 -9.01
C ARG A 556 -19.51 21.53 -8.73
N ASP A 557 -19.26 22.42 -7.77
CA ASP A 557 -20.06 23.64 -7.61
C ASP A 557 -19.58 24.67 -8.63
N VAL A 558 -20.28 24.73 -9.77
CA VAL A 558 -19.92 25.61 -10.89
C VAL A 558 -19.97 27.09 -10.51
N ALA A 559 -20.85 27.49 -9.59
CA ALA A 559 -20.98 28.88 -9.19
C ALA A 559 -19.83 29.34 -8.29
N LYS A 560 -19.32 28.44 -7.44
CA LYS A 560 -18.19 28.71 -6.56
C LYS A 560 -16.83 28.41 -7.19
N GLY A 561 -16.78 27.53 -8.19
CA GLY A 561 -15.52 26.99 -8.71
C GLY A 561 -14.91 25.91 -7.82
N GLU A 562 -15.71 25.30 -6.94
CA GLU A 562 -15.27 24.30 -5.98
C GLU A 562 -15.44 22.89 -6.56
N TRP A 563 -14.41 22.07 -6.37
CA TRP A 563 -14.42 20.63 -6.64
C TRP A 563 -14.33 19.88 -5.32
N ARG A 564 -15.21 18.91 -5.15
CA ARG A 564 -15.25 18.03 -3.97
C ARG A 564 -15.31 16.58 -4.44
N MET A 565 -14.39 15.77 -3.92
CA MET A 565 -14.43 14.32 -4.06
C MET A 565 -14.79 13.71 -2.71
N GLU A 566 -15.82 12.90 -2.66
CA GLU A 566 -16.17 12.07 -1.51
C GLU A 566 -15.82 10.62 -1.83
N VAL A 567 -15.22 9.93 -0.86
CA VAL A 567 -14.76 8.55 -1.01
C VAL A 567 -15.25 7.73 0.17
N ASP A 568 -15.98 6.66 -0.11
CA ASP A 568 -16.32 5.62 0.87
C ASP A 568 -15.32 4.48 0.70
N PRO A 569 -14.40 4.25 1.65
CA PRO A 569 -13.41 3.18 1.54
C PRO A 569 -13.99 1.76 1.64
N ARG A 570 -15.30 1.61 1.76
CA ARG A 570 -16.02 0.34 1.88
C ARG A 570 -15.64 -0.46 3.12
N TYR A 571 -15.14 0.23 4.14
CA TYR A 571 -15.04 -0.31 5.50
C TYR A 571 -16.42 -0.45 6.14
N GLY A 572 -17.38 0.40 5.73
CA GLY A 572 -18.71 0.51 6.31
C GLY A 572 -19.48 -0.82 6.49
N GLY A 573 -20.25 -0.90 7.57
CA GLY A 573 -21.22 -1.97 7.83
C GLY A 573 -21.03 -2.68 9.17
N THR A 574 -21.97 -3.56 9.47
CA THR A 574 -21.96 -4.39 10.69
C THR A 574 -21.51 -5.81 10.38
N ARG A 575 -20.67 -6.36 11.26
CA ARG A 575 -20.18 -7.74 11.25
C ARG A 575 -20.50 -8.36 12.59
N VAL A 576 -21.09 -9.55 12.58
CA VAL A 576 -21.40 -10.32 13.78
C VAL A 576 -20.55 -11.58 13.79
N TYR A 577 -19.66 -11.68 14.77
CA TYR A 577 -18.72 -12.77 14.91
C TYR A 577 -19.33 -13.95 15.66
N PRO A 578 -18.84 -15.19 15.45
CA PRO A 578 -19.35 -16.38 16.13
C PRO A 578 -19.26 -16.34 17.67
N ASP A 579 -18.40 -15.50 18.22
CA ASP A 579 -18.23 -15.32 19.66
C ASP A 579 -19.17 -14.26 20.27
N GLY A 580 -20.09 -13.71 19.46
CA GLY A 580 -21.09 -12.72 19.86
C GLY A 580 -20.65 -11.27 19.75
N LEU A 581 -19.43 -10.98 19.27
CA LEU A 581 -19.01 -9.61 18.99
C LEU A 581 -19.79 -9.05 17.80
N GLU A 582 -20.45 -7.91 18.01
CA GLU A 582 -21.00 -7.04 16.98
C GLU A 582 -20.03 -5.88 16.75
N PHE A 583 -19.43 -5.85 15.57
CA PHE A 583 -18.51 -4.81 15.13
C PHE A 583 -19.17 -3.99 14.03
N THR A 584 -19.36 -2.69 14.26
CA THR A 584 -19.88 -1.78 13.24
C THR A 584 -18.85 -0.71 12.96
N GLU A 585 -18.54 -0.46 11.69
CA GLU A 585 -17.70 0.68 11.32
C GLU A 585 -18.34 1.48 10.20
N ASP A 586 -17.97 2.74 10.10
CA ASP A 586 -18.33 3.65 9.02
C ASP A 586 -17.19 4.67 8.82
N ALA A 587 -16.88 5.00 7.57
CA ALA A 587 -15.84 5.95 7.23
C ALA A 587 -16.20 6.73 5.98
N VAL A 588 -15.87 8.02 5.95
CA VAL A 588 -15.96 8.85 4.74
C VAL A 588 -14.75 9.77 4.66
N GLU A 589 -14.18 9.87 3.48
CA GLU A 589 -13.11 10.81 3.17
C GLU A 589 -13.64 11.88 2.21
N THR A 590 -13.14 13.11 2.36
CA THR A 590 -13.52 14.25 1.52
C THR A 590 -12.29 15.05 1.15
N TYR A 591 -12.15 15.34 -0.15
CA TYR A 591 -11.09 16.14 -0.73
C TYR A 591 -11.70 17.34 -1.45
N THR A 592 -11.37 18.56 -1.02
CA THR A 592 -11.95 19.79 -1.59
C THR A 592 -10.87 20.73 -2.09
N ILE A 593 -11.11 21.38 -3.23
CA ILE A 593 -10.25 22.43 -3.78
C ILE A 593 -11.05 23.42 -4.63
N GLN A 594 -10.63 24.68 -4.64
CA GLN A 594 -11.09 25.71 -5.58
C GLN A 594 -10.21 25.69 -6.84
N GLU A 595 -10.84 25.78 -8.01
CA GLU A 595 -10.20 25.64 -9.33
C GLU A 595 -8.99 26.57 -9.55
N SER A 596 -8.95 27.73 -8.90
CA SER A 596 -7.92 28.76 -9.05
C SER A 596 -7.13 29.10 -7.79
N ASP A 597 -7.35 28.40 -6.68
CA ASP A 597 -6.67 28.67 -5.40
C ASP A 597 -6.03 27.40 -4.83
N PRO A 598 -4.71 27.18 -5.02
CA PRO A 598 -4.02 26.01 -4.46
C PRO A 598 -4.03 25.98 -2.93
N LEU A 599 -4.27 27.10 -2.23
CA LEU A 599 -4.33 27.15 -0.77
C LEU A 599 -5.69 26.75 -0.20
N SER A 600 -6.70 26.57 -1.06
CA SER A 600 -8.01 26.08 -0.66
C SER A 600 -8.10 24.56 -0.46
N ALA A 601 -7.02 23.84 -0.81
CA ALA A 601 -6.92 22.40 -0.68
C ALA A 601 -7.19 21.95 0.76
N ARG A 602 -8.10 20.99 0.91
CA ARG A 602 -8.50 20.44 2.21
C ARG A 602 -8.81 18.96 2.09
N THR A 603 -8.34 18.19 3.05
CA THR A 603 -8.69 16.78 3.21
C THR A 603 -9.39 16.59 4.56
N ARG A 604 -10.42 15.75 4.60
CA ARG A 604 -11.17 15.42 5.81
C ARG A 604 -11.48 13.93 5.83
N SER A 605 -11.40 13.31 7.00
CA SER A 605 -11.82 11.93 7.22
C SER A 605 -12.64 11.87 8.50
N ASP A 606 -13.80 11.25 8.43
CA ASP A 606 -14.68 11.00 9.58
C ASP A 606 -14.85 9.49 9.73
N TRP A 607 -14.66 8.99 10.95
CA TRP A 607 -14.80 7.58 11.30
C TRP A 607 -15.73 7.38 12.47
N THR A 608 -16.50 6.30 12.42
CA THR A 608 -17.22 5.74 13.55
C THR A 608 -16.92 4.26 13.66
N VAL A 609 -16.55 3.79 14.85
CA VAL A 609 -16.35 2.37 15.15
C VAL A 609 -17.09 2.02 16.42
N ARG A 610 -17.97 1.01 16.38
CA ARG A 610 -18.69 0.49 17.55
C ARG A 610 -18.33 -0.98 17.76
N LEU A 611 -17.91 -1.31 18.98
CA LEU A 611 -17.75 -2.69 19.44
C LEU A 611 -18.77 -2.96 20.54
N HIS A 612 -19.65 -3.91 20.29
CA HIS A 612 -20.76 -4.25 21.18
C HIS A 612 -20.86 -5.76 21.32
N ARG A 613 -21.07 -6.28 22.52
CA ARG A 613 -21.30 -7.72 22.73
C ARG A 613 -22.50 -7.89 23.65
N PRO A 614 -23.73 -8.13 23.16
CA PRO A 614 -24.96 -8.07 23.95
C PRO A 614 -24.96 -8.91 25.25
N GLU A 615 -24.21 -10.01 25.28
CA GLU A 615 -24.10 -10.91 26.43
C GLU A 615 -23.18 -10.37 27.54
N MET A 616 -22.35 -9.38 27.22
CA MET A 616 -21.52 -8.61 28.15
C MET A 616 -22.09 -7.19 28.17
N ALA A 617 -22.13 -6.50 29.31
CA ALA A 617 -22.53 -5.09 29.33
C ALA A 617 -21.39 -4.21 28.75
N TRP A 618 -20.95 -4.50 27.52
CA TRP A 618 -19.84 -3.87 26.82
C TRP A 618 -20.33 -3.30 25.49
N ASP A 619 -20.35 -1.97 25.43
CA ASP A 619 -20.76 -1.20 24.27
C ASP A 619 -19.85 0.03 24.19
N THR A 620 -18.95 0.04 23.22
CA THR A 620 -17.98 1.13 23.05
C THR A 620 -18.15 1.75 21.68
N LEU A 621 -18.08 3.08 21.63
CA LEU A 621 -18.15 3.87 20.40
C LEU A 621 -16.93 4.77 20.32
N ILE A 622 -16.25 4.75 19.17
CA ILE A 622 -15.14 5.60 18.83
C ILE A 622 -15.59 6.45 17.66
N GLU A 623 -15.54 7.77 17.82
CA GLU A 623 -15.78 8.74 16.76
C GLU A 623 -14.49 9.52 16.56
N THR A 624 -13.99 9.57 15.32
CA THR A 624 -12.82 10.40 15.00
C THR A 624 -13.12 11.32 13.84
N ARG A 625 -12.55 12.52 13.90
CA ARG A 625 -12.58 13.49 12.81
C ARG A 625 -11.19 14.06 12.61
N SER A 626 -10.63 13.84 11.43
CA SER A 626 -9.29 14.30 11.06
C SER A 626 -9.35 15.22 9.86
N GLU A 627 -8.51 16.25 9.83
CA GLU A 627 -8.49 17.24 8.76
C GLU A 627 -7.10 17.83 8.53
N ILE A 628 -6.76 18.08 7.26
CA ILE A 628 -5.61 18.87 6.84
C ILE A 628 -6.09 20.00 5.93
N SER A 629 -5.52 21.18 6.14
CA SER A 629 -5.54 22.30 5.20
C SER A 629 -4.17 22.96 5.17
N ALA A 630 -3.95 23.94 4.30
CA ALA A 630 -2.68 24.65 4.25
C ALA A 630 -2.85 26.14 3.96
N ASP A 631 -2.00 26.96 4.57
CA ASP A 631 -1.72 28.30 4.06
C ASP A 631 -0.40 28.31 3.28
N ALA A 632 0.08 29.49 2.88
CA ALA A 632 1.31 29.61 2.10
C ALA A 632 2.57 29.12 2.84
N THR A 633 2.51 28.98 4.16
CA THR A 633 3.67 28.74 5.02
C THR A 633 3.53 27.55 5.95
N HIS A 634 2.30 27.08 6.21
CA HIS A 634 2.03 25.99 7.14
C HIS A 634 0.94 25.06 6.64
N PHE A 635 1.10 23.76 6.92
CA PHE A 635 -0.02 22.84 7.05
C PHE A 635 -0.72 23.07 8.39
N ILE A 636 -2.04 22.95 8.39
CA ILE A 636 -2.90 23.12 9.56
C ILE A 636 -3.68 21.83 9.72
N THR A 637 -3.43 21.13 10.83
CA THR A 637 -4.07 19.85 11.14
C THR A 637 -5.04 20.00 12.31
N SER A 638 -6.17 19.30 12.25
CA SER A 638 -7.11 19.16 13.35
C SER A 638 -7.54 17.69 13.43
N ASN A 639 -7.27 17.06 14.56
CA ASN A 639 -7.66 15.68 14.83
C ASN A 639 -8.48 15.65 16.12
N GLU A 640 -9.68 15.08 16.09
CA GLU A 640 -10.57 14.94 17.23
C GLU A 640 -10.91 13.47 17.42
N VAL A 641 -10.88 13.02 18.67
CA VAL A 641 -11.29 11.67 19.08
C VAL A 641 -12.28 11.81 20.24
N VAL A 642 -13.44 11.17 20.10
CA VAL A 642 -14.45 11.02 21.15
C VAL A 642 -14.70 9.53 21.35
N CYS A 643 -14.46 9.05 22.57
CA CYS A 643 -14.72 7.66 22.94
C CYS A 643 -15.83 7.59 23.99
N LYS A 644 -16.79 6.68 23.78
CA LYS A 644 -17.92 6.46 24.68
C LYS A 644 -17.96 5.01 25.15
N ASP A 645 -18.37 4.82 26.39
CA ASP A 645 -18.72 3.52 26.99
C ASP A 645 -20.18 3.59 27.43
N SER A 646 -21.02 2.72 26.88
CA SER A 646 -22.46 2.66 27.18
C SER A 646 -23.18 4.01 26.99
N GLY A 647 -22.70 4.83 26.06
CA GLY A 647 -23.22 6.16 25.72
C GLY A 647 -22.57 7.32 26.48
N ASP A 648 -21.85 7.06 27.57
CA ASP A 648 -21.15 8.08 28.34
C ASP A 648 -19.78 8.38 27.73
N VAL A 649 -19.44 9.66 27.54
CA VAL A 649 -18.12 10.06 27.06
C VAL A 649 -17.08 9.76 28.13
N VAL A 650 -16.15 8.86 27.83
CA VAL A 650 -15.05 8.46 28.73
C VAL A 650 -13.73 9.12 28.35
N PHE A 651 -13.59 9.56 27.10
CA PHE A 651 -12.41 10.28 26.61
C PHE A 651 -12.80 11.24 25.48
N HIS A 652 -12.23 12.45 25.50
CA HIS A 652 -12.35 13.43 24.43
C HIS A 652 -11.05 14.20 24.33
N ARG A 653 -10.47 14.23 23.13
CA ARG A 653 -9.26 15.00 22.86
C ARG A 653 -9.29 15.58 21.45
N THR A 654 -8.79 16.81 21.34
CA THR A 654 -8.53 17.47 20.07
C THR A 654 -7.05 17.87 20.02
N TRP A 655 -6.38 17.52 18.94
CA TRP A 655 -5.03 17.99 18.62
C TRP A 655 -5.10 18.96 17.45
N GLU A 656 -4.54 20.14 17.64
CA GLU A 656 -4.37 21.15 16.59
C GLU A 656 -2.89 21.46 16.45
N LYS A 657 -2.32 21.31 15.25
CA LYS A 657 -0.92 21.67 14.97
C LYS A 657 -0.82 22.56 13.72
N ARG A 658 0.17 23.45 13.75
CA ARG A 658 0.62 24.24 12.59
C ARG A 658 2.04 23.80 12.26
N ILE A 659 2.23 23.21 11.10
CA ILE A 659 3.48 22.56 10.71
C ILE A 659 4.07 23.31 9.50
N PRO A 660 5.29 23.87 9.59
CA PRO A 660 5.87 24.66 8.51
C PRO A 660 5.99 23.89 7.19
N ARG A 661 5.69 24.54 6.07
CA ARG A 661 5.83 24.01 4.69
C ARG A 661 7.26 24.18 4.19
N THR A 662 8.12 23.23 4.51
CA THR A 662 9.55 23.27 4.15
C THR A 662 9.79 22.78 2.72
N ALA A 663 9.10 21.71 2.28
CA ALA A 663 9.19 21.17 0.92
C ALA A 663 7.81 21.00 0.25
N GLY A 664 6.74 20.79 1.03
CA GLY A 664 5.37 20.52 0.56
C GLY A 664 4.47 21.74 0.41
#